data_AF-E3J049-F1
#
_entry.id   AF-E3J049-F1
#
_cell.length_a   1.000
_cell.length_b   1.000
_cell.length_c   1.000
_cell.angle_alpha   90.00
_cell.angle_beta   90.00
_cell.angle_gamma   90.00
#
_symmetry.space_group_name_H-M   'P 1'
#
loop_
_entity.id
_entity.type
_entity.pdbx_description
1 polymer ?
#
loop_
_entity_poly.entity_id
_entity_poly.type
_entity_poly.pdbx_seq_one_letter_code
_entity_poly.pdbx_strand_id
1 'polypeptide(L)'
;MGPFDANDYRSRVLGPIHARGGVEHSDPFEIYDIPLAEATTLDDAAVSAQIDAVWAFWQRSRDHPRYRGVIDALLRQHPELAAALRGQRARVELAQVVAQARAEREDERFATVAAAADRLVERFGGLPEDKIPGLRLIATGAGVDAAEFDRRIAGYPRVPAGTPERTTRRSVPRQVLRQVRADLDELGRIVGEDAPRSLFDLLGVPPGSDQATIRSARDGAATRNRARRPDRRRALIDDLLAAVTTLLLDGDPEAYLDALAAAAADLLRPRLAAVLLVEDRLLPADAALLVTAARGEGLDRARAEAVVRALAREAGVDDAAITQVPDQEHAQGSAPDRRTGSTPARGTAREPGAASGHTSPAAATPGRSRHGSDQDWREILEQARVLLDAGAPIAAHERLAHALEIAGTATPPIRALGEAIESVIRQAHEGWARLTQAVAAHRLDQARQLAAELSRIARDVPGPDGADLAAVTVEVEERHQRAGELLAAAAAAAPADRAALAMAALELAADSDEARALLLEGLLPPGALAVRRAAGAVEVSWVPSPTPGVHYRVLRIGTDGSSRAVGVTATTRIDDGGVPAEAALPGYEVRAGIAGVWSQPAVWQGPAAEELAAETITEPAAGPTAQAADTIDPEDESTRLLTRTPADSLEPARDLAVVAGRLQWTWPDGCTEVIVTWRPDAPPIAANDPVAGFRKVTNARYELDDGLPLPAARPLYIAIFGCVRDRAGQLIVASIAAPPARRLLPARDRLA
;
A
#
# COMPACT_ATOMS: atom_id res chain seq x y z
N MET A 1 -52.30 12.11 28.26
CA MET A 1 -52.50 10.68 28.61
C MET A 1 -54.00 10.29 28.54
N GLY A 2 -54.36 9.23 27.80
CA GLY A 2 -55.76 8.75 27.65
C GLY A 2 -56.11 7.58 28.60
N PRO A 3 -57.36 7.08 28.62
CA PRO A 3 -57.73 5.92 29.44
C PRO A 3 -57.02 4.64 28.96
N PHE A 4 -56.61 3.79 29.90
CA PHE A 4 -55.92 2.53 29.60
C PHE A 4 -56.81 1.56 28.80
N ASP A 5 -56.33 1.14 27.63
CA ASP A 5 -56.95 0.10 26.79
C ASP A 5 -56.05 -1.14 26.75
N ALA A 6 -56.56 -2.25 27.28
CA ALA A 6 -55.84 -3.52 27.37
C ALA A 6 -55.51 -4.14 26.00
N ASN A 7 -56.33 -3.91 24.98
CA ASN A 7 -56.10 -4.49 23.65
C ASN A 7 -55.06 -3.67 22.88
N ASP A 8 -55.18 -2.34 22.94
CA ASP A 8 -54.21 -1.41 22.39
C ASP A 8 -52.82 -1.63 23.01
N TYR A 9 -52.73 -1.68 24.34
CA TYR A 9 -51.49 -1.94 25.09
C TYR A 9 -50.81 -3.26 24.68
N ARG A 10 -51.57 -4.34 24.45
CA ARG A 10 -50.99 -5.61 23.97
C ARG A 10 -50.31 -5.46 22.62
N SER A 11 -50.90 -4.70 21.71
CA SER A 11 -50.39 -4.54 20.36
C SER A 11 -49.23 -3.53 20.28
N ARG A 12 -49.35 -2.38 20.94
CA ARG A 12 -48.37 -1.28 20.90
C ARG A 12 -47.17 -1.50 21.82
N VAL A 13 -47.37 -2.13 22.98
CA VAL A 13 -46.31 -2.26 24.00
C VAL A 13 -45.82 -3.70 24.12
N LEU A 14 -46.69 -4.66 24.49
CA LEU A 14 -46.23 -6.04 24.71
C LEU A 14 -45.75 -6.73 23.43
N GLY A 15 -46.34 -6.41 22.27
CA GLY A 15 -45.94 -6.93 20.97
C GLY A 15 -44.48 -6.62 20.63
N PRO A 16 -44.07 -5.32 20.61
CA PRO A 16 -42.68 -4.92 20.38
C PRO A 16 -41.70 -5.43 21.44
N ILE A 17 -42.05 -5.38 22.73
CA ILE A 17 -41.19 -5.90 23.81
C ILE A 17 -40.91 -7.39 23.59
N HIS A 18 -41.95 -8.18 23.29
CA HIS A 18 -41.80 -9.59 22.98
C HIS A 18 -40.97 -9.83 21.71
N ALA A 19 -41.15 -9.02 20.67
CA ALA A 19 -40.38 -9.15 19.43
C ALA A 19 -38.88 -8.86 19.63
N ARG A 20 -38.52 -7.99 20.57
CA ARG A 20 -37.13 -7.67 20.94
C ARG A 20 -36.48 -8.71 21.88
N GLY A 21 -37.23 -9.71 22.33
CA GLY A 21 -36.70 -10.81 23.15
C GLY A 21 -36.83 -10.63 24.66
N GLY A 22 -37.37 -9.51 25.14
CA GLY A 22 -37.57 -9.31 26.58
C GLY A 22 -37.64 -7.85 27.02
N VAL A 23 -37.82 -7.66 28.32
CA VAL A 23 -38.09 -6.36 28.97
C VAL A 23 -36.82 -5.53 29.11
N GLU A 24 -35.65 -6.18 29.15
CA GLU A 24 -34.34 -5.55 29.32
C GLU A 24 -33.94 -4.61 28.18
N HIS A 25 -34.60 -4.70 27.02
CA HIS A 25 -34.39 -3.82 25.87
C HIS A 25 -35.40 -2.68 25.78
N SER A 26 -36.21 -2.45 26.82
CA SER A 26 -37.32 -1.49 26.81
C SER A 26 -37.23 -0.57 28.03
N ASP A 27 -37.54 0.71 27.84
CA ASP A 27 -37.46 1.68 28.93
C ASP A 27 -38.77 1.76 29.74
N PRO A 28 -38.72 2.26 30.99
CA PRO A 28 -39.89 2.33 31.86
C PRO A 28 -41.05 3.14 31.29
N PHE A 29 -40.78 4.15 30.46
CA PHE A 29 -41.82 4.96 29.81
C PHE A 29 -42.57 4.17 28.76
N GLU A 30 -41.87 3.38 27.94
CA GLU A 30 -42.50 2.44 26.99
C GLU A 30 -43.30 1.36 27.73
N ILE A 31 -42.74 0.77 28.78
CA ILE A 31 -43.35 -0.32 29.55
C ILE A 31 -44.69 0.09 30.16
N TYR A 32 -44.80 1.30 30.73
CA TYR A 32 -46.06 1.77 31.33
C TYR A 32 -46.93 2.59 30.37
N ASP A 33 -46.53 2.69 29.10
CA ASP A 33 -47.22 3.50 28.07
C ASP A 33 -47.38 4.97 28.51
N ILE A 34 -46.32 5.53 29.10
CA ILE A 34 -46.25 6.92 29.54
C ILE A 34 -45.45 7.72 28.51
N PRO A 35 -46.00 8.81 27.93
CA PRO A 35 -45.27 9.61 26.95
C PRO A 35 -44.03 10.28 27.56
N LEU A 36 -42.85 9.95 27.04
CA LEU A 36 -41.57 10.52 27.47
C LEU A 36 -41.56 12.06 27.37
N ALA A 37 -42.16 12.63 26.33
CA ALA A 37 -42.23 14.07 26.11
C ALA A 37 -43.10 14.82 27.13
N GLU A 38 -44.04 14.13 27.80
CA GLU A 38 -44.93 14.71 28.81
C GLU A 38 -44.40 14.50 30.25
N ALA A 39 -43.20 13.94 30.43
CA ALA A 39 -42.67 13.55 31.74
C ALA A 39 -42.61 14.71 32.77
N THR A 40 -42.40 15.94 32.31
CA THR A 40 -42.36 17.16 33.13
C THR A 40 -43.74 17.73 33.47
N THR A 41 -44.73 17.48 32.61
CA THR A 41 -46.07 18.09 32.68
C THR A 41 -47.11 17.18 33.32
N LEU A 42 -46.91 15.87 33.30
CA LEU A 42 -47.81 14.91 33.95
C LEU A 42 -47.71 15.01 35.46
N ASP A 43 -48.85 15.02 36.13
CA ASP A 43 -48.93 14.94 37.59
C ASP A 43 -48.71 13.51 38.11
N ASP A 44 -48.30 13.40 39.37
CA ASP A 44 -47.96 12.12 40.00
C ASP A 44 -49.19 11.21 40.23
N ALA A 45 -50.39 11.79 40.29
CA ALA A 45 -51.63 11.04 40.49
C ALA A 45 -52.03 10.30 39.21
N ALA A 46 -51.95 10.97 38.06
CA ALA A 46 -52.19 10.40 36.74
C ALA A 46 -51.17 9.29 36.45
N VAL A 47 -49.88 9.54 36.68
CA VAL A 47 -48.83 8.54 36.46
C VAL A 47 -49.05 7.32 37.37
N SER A 48 -49.35 7.53 38.65
CA SER A 48 -49.69 6.43 39.57
C SER A 48 -50.90 5.62 39.09
N ALA A 49 -51.97 6.30 38.65
CA ALA A 49 -53.17 5.64 38.13
C ALA A 49 -52.89 4.78 36.89
N GLN A 50 -52.04 5.27 35.98
CA GLN A 50 -51.62 4.51 34.79
C GLN A 50 -50.78 3.29 35.18
N ILE A 51 -49.79 3.46 36.06
CA ILE A 51 -48.95 2.36 36.55
C ILE A 51 -49.81 1.28 37.19
N ASP A 52 -50.78 1.66 38.02
CA ASP A 52 -51.64 0.72 38.72
C ASP A 52 -52.61 0.01 37.76
N ALA A 53 -53.12 0.72 36.73
CA ALA A 53 -53.96 0.12 35.68
C ALA A 53 -53.20 -0.93 34.86
N VAL A 54 -51.97 -0.60 34.43
CA VAL A 54 -51.08 -1.49 33.69
C VAL A 54 -50.67 -2.70 34.54
N TRP A 55 -50.31 -2.48 35.82
CA TRP A 55 -49.96 -3.54 36.74
C TRP A 55 -51.13 -4.50 37.01
N ALA A 56 -52.33 -3.96 37.24
CA ALA A 56 -53.53 -4.77 37.42
C ALA A 56 -53.84 -5.60 36.16
N PHE A 57 -53.57 -5.06 34.96
CA PHE A 57 -53.66 -5.80 33.72
C PHE A 57 -52.65 -6.95 33.64
N TRP A 58 -51.38 -6.73 34.02
CA TRP A 58 -50.36 -7.78 34.06
C TRP A 58 -50.75 -8.90 35.03
N GLN A 59 -51.24 -8.56 36.23
CA GLN A 59 -51.69 -9.55 37.21
C GLN A 59 -52.82 -10.44 36.70
N ARG A 60 -53.78 -9.86 35.96
CA ARG A 60 -54.87 -10.62 35.32
C ARG A 60 -54.42 -11.45 34.12
N SER A 61 -53.27 -11.13 33.53
CA SER A 61 -52.80 -11.70 32.26
C SER A 61 -51.59 -12.65 32.44
N ARG A 62 -51.31 -13.13 33.65
CA ARG A 62 -50.16 -14.01 33.94
C ARG A 62 -50.15 -15.28 33.09
N ASP A 63 -51.32 -15.86 32.86
CA ASP A 63 -51.45 -17.10 32.08
C ASP A 63 -51.64 -16.86 30.57
N HIS A 64 -51.28 -15.67 30.06
CA HIS A 64 -51.48 -15.36 28.64
C HIS A 64 -50.58 -16.24 27.74
N PRO A 65 -51.15 -16.98 26.77
CA PRO A 65 -50.44 -18.02 26.03
C PRO A 65 -49.23 -17.52 25.24
N ARG A 66 -49.25 -16.27 24.77
CA ARG A 66 -48.15 -15.65 24.00
C ARG A 66 -47.18 -14.82 24.86
N TYR A 67 -47.63 -14.27 25.98
CA TYR A 67 -46.88 -13.20 26.68
C TYR A 67 -46.49 -13.54 28.11
N ARG A 68 -46.80 -14.76 28.58
CA ARG A 68 -46.52 -15.23 29.94
C ARG A 68 -45.09 -14.91 30.41
N GLY A 69 -44.07 -15.27 29.63
CA GLY A 69 -42.67 -15.04 30.01
C GLY A 69 -42.31 -13.56 30.19
N VAL A 70 -42.80 -12.69 29.30
CA VAL A 70 -42.60 -11.23 29.38
C VAL A 70 -43.35 -10.65 30.58
N ILE A 71 -44.59 -11.07 30.80
CA ILE A 71 -45.42 -10.61 31.93
C ILE A 71 -44.82 -11.03 33.27
N ASP A 72 -44.30 -12.26 33.39
CA ASP A 72 -43.61 -12.73 34.59
C ASP A 72 -42.32 -11.94 34.88
N ALA A 73 -41.61 -11.50 33.83
CA ALA A 73 -40.45 -10.60 33.99
C ALA A 73 -40.88 -9.19 34.44
N LEU A 74 -41.90 -8.61 33.80
CA LEU A 74 -42.46 -7.30 34.17
C LEU A 74 -42.96 -7.26 35.62
N LEU A 75 -43.65 -8.32 36.06
CA LEU A 75 -44.16 -8.42 37.43
C LEU A 75 -43.02 -8.50 38.47
N ARG A 76 -41.89 -9.13 38.14
CA ARG A 76 -40.72 -9.17 39.03
C ARG A 76 -40.04 -7.81 39.14
N GLN A 77 -39.92 -7.07 38.04
CA GLN A 77 -39.27 -5.76 38.00
C GLN A 77 -40.19 -4.59 38.40
N HIS A 78 -41.50 -4.82 38.51
CA HIS A 78 -42.50 -3.80 38.82
C HIS A 78 -42.14 -2.89 40.01
N PRO A 79 -41.69 -3.40 41.18
CA PRO A 79 -41.42 -2.54 42.34
C PRO A 79 -40.39 -1.45 42.04
N GLU A 80 -39.33 -1.81 41.31
CA GLU A 80 -38.24 -0.92 40.95
C GLU A 80 -38.67 0.05 39.83
N LEU A 81 -39.27 -0.46 38.75
CA LEU A 81 -39.69 0.35 37.60
C LEU A 81 -40.78 1.36 37.98
N ALA A 82 -41.73 0.97 38.84
CA ALA A 82 -42.80 1.84 39.29
C ALA A 82 -42.29 2.94 40.23
N ALA A 83 -41.37 2.62 41.13
CA ALA A 83 -40.76 3.60 42.03
C ALA A 83 -40.02 4.71 41.26
N ALA A 84 -39.35 4.36 40.15
CA ALA A 84 -38.61 5.30 39.32
C ALA A 84 -39.50 6.33 38.59
N LEU A 85 -40.79 6.03 38.40
CA LEU A 85 -41.72 6.88 37.64
C LEU A 85 -42.73 7.65 38.50
N ARG A 86 -43.07 7.15 39.70
CA ARG A 86 -44.14 7.73 40.54
C ARG A 86 -43.86 9.14 41.04
N GLY A 87 -42.60 9.48 41.34
CA GLY A 87 -42.24 10.82 41.81
C GLY A 87 -41.80 11.74 40.68
N GLN A 88 -42.32 12.97 40.62
CA GLN A 88 -42.01 13.92 39.55
C GLN A 88 -40.50 14.15 39.34
N ARG A 89 -39.72 14.35 40.42
CA ARG A 89 -38.27 14.57 40.31
C ARG A 89 -37.54 13.38 39.70
N ALA A 90 -37.80 12.17 40.21
CA ALA A 90 -37.18 10.95 39.71
C ALA A 90 -37.59 10.65 38.26
N ARG A 91 -38.87 10.90 37.91
CA ARG A 91 -39.39 10.75 36.55
C ARG A 91 -38.68 11.69 35.57
N VAL A 92 -38.47 12.95 35.92
CA VAL A 92 -37.78 13.92 35.04
C VAL A 92 -36.31 13.55 34.87
N GLU A 93 -35.61 13.17 35.94
CA GLU A 93 -34.22 12.68 35.88
C GLU A 93 -34.12 11.43 34.97
N LEU A 94 -35.02 10.46 35.16
CA LEU A 94 -35.08 9.26 34.32
C LEU A 94 -35.42 9.58 32.86
N ALA A 95 -36.30 10.55 32.60
CA ALA A 95 -36.67 10.96 31.25
C ALA A 95 -35.46 11.50 30.48
N GLN A 96 -34.57 12.25 31.14
CA GLN A 96 -33.32 12.73 30.54
C GLN A 96 -32.38 11.57 30.18
N VAL A 97 -32.19 10.62 31.10
CA VAL A 97 -31.34 9.44 30.87
C VAL A 97 -31.88 8.59 29.72
N VAL A 98 -33.20 8.35 29.68
CA VAL A 98 -33.84 7.58 28.62
C VAL A 98 -33.79 8.31 27.28
N ALA A 99 -34.01 9.63 27.26
CA ALA A 99 -33.89 10.43 26.04
C ALA A 99 -32.47 10.37 25.47
N GLN A 100 -31.45 10.47 26.33
CA GLN A 100 -30.05 10.33 25.95
C GLN A 100 -29.76 8.93 25.37
N ALA A 101 -30.18 7.87 26.06
CA ALA A 101 -29.98 6.50 25.58
C ALA A 101 -30.73 6.19 24.27
N ARG A 102 -31.89 6.82 24.04
CA ARG A 102 -32.62 6.72 22.76
C ARG A 102 -31.85 7.45 21.64
N ALA A 103 -31.33 8.63 21.91
CA ALA A 103 -30.52 9.39 20.96
C ALA A 103 -29.22 8.64 20.60
N GLU A 104 -28.55 8.01 21.56
CA GLU A 104 -27.36 7.19 21.32
C GLU A 104 -27.65 6.01 20.39
N ARG A 105 -28.76 5.29 20.59
CA ARG A 105 -29.18 4.20 19.69
C ARG A 105 -29.55 4.69 18.29
N GLU A 106 -30.11 5.89 18.18
CA GLU A 106 -30.38 6.53 16.88
C GLU A 106 -29.07 6.91 16.18
N ASP A 107 -28.11 7.47 16.91
CA ASP A 107 -26.78 7.80 16.41
C ASP A 107 -26.00 6.55 15.98
N GLU A 108 -26.06 5.46 16.73
CA GLU A 108 -25.47 4.17 16.38
C GLU A 108 -26.07 3.60 15.09
N ARG A 109 -27.39 3.66 14.92
CA ARG A 109 -28.06 3.23 13.67
C ARG A 109 -27.61 4.08 12.48
N PHE A 110 -27.44 5.39 12.67
CA PHE A 110 -26.99 6.29 11.62
C PHE A 110 -25.48 6.24 11.37
N ALA A 111 -24.66 5.70 12.30
CA ALA A 111 -23.20 5.71 12.23
C ALA A 111 -22.65 5.12 10.92
N THR A 112 -23.27 4.07 10.40
CA THR A 112 -22.86 3.45 9.11
C THR A 112 -23.08 4.40 7.94
N VAL A 113 -24.20 5.15 7.94
CA VAL A 113 -24.54 6.14 6.91
C VAL A 113 -23.63 7.36 7.03
N ALA A 114 -23.40 7.85 8.25
CA ALA A 114 -22.49 8.95 8.53
C ALA A 114 -21.06 8.65 8.05
N ALA A 115 -20.51 7.48 8.39
CA ALA A 115 -19.17 7.09 7.94
C ALA A 115 -19.07 7.00 6.41
N ALA A 116 -20.15 6.59 5.72
CA ALA A 116 -20.19 6.58 4.26
C ALA A 116 -20.26 8.00 3.67
N ALA A 117 -21.04 8.89 4.28
CA ALA A 117 -21.14 10.29 3.90
C ALA A 117 -19.81 11.03 4.12
N ASP A 118 -19.15 10.82 5.26
CA ASP A 118 -17.86 11.43 5.59
C ASP A 118 -16.78 11.04 4.57
N ARG A 119 -16.72 9.76 4.19
CA ARG A 119 -15.79 9.30 3.13
C ARG A 119 -16.04 9.98 1.79
N LEU A 120 -17.31 10.23 1.44
CA LEU A 120 -17.64 10.96 0.21
C LEU A 120 -17.25 12.44 0.33
N VAL A 121 -17.47 13.08 1.48
CA VAL A 121 -17.05 14.47 1.70
C VAL A 121 -15.54 14.63 1.69
N GLU A 122 -14.80 13.70 2.30
CA GLU A 122 -13.33 13.68 2.25
C GLU A 122 -12.83 13.56 0.80
N ARG A 123 -13.44 12.66 0.04
CA ARG A 123 -13.03 12.33 -1.33
C ARG A 123 -13.44 13.35 -2.37
N PHE A 124 -14.57 14.04 -2.21
CA PHE A 124 -15.12 14.94 -3.23
C PHE A 124 -15.26 16.40 -2.76
N GLY A 125 -15.01 16.68 -1.48
CA GLY A 125 -15.23 18.00 -0.87
C GLY A 125 -16.69 18.31 -0.52
N GLY A 126 -17.57 17.34 -0.68
CA GLY A 126 -19.00 17.37 -0.39
C GLY A 126 -19.66 16.10 -0.94
N LEU A 127 -20.95 15.91 -0.68
CA LEU A 127 -21.72 14.77 -1.17
C LEU A 127 -22.13 14.96 -2.63
N PRO A 128 -21.68 14.09 -3.56
CA PRO A 128 -22.13 14.16 -4.94
C PRO A 128 -23.61 13.79 -5.08
N GLU A 129 -24.36 14.57 -5.85
CA GLU A 129 -25.80 14.37 -6.02
C GLU A 129 -26.17 12.96 -6.54
N ASP A 130 -25.34 12.38 -7.39
CA ASP A 130 -25.53 11.04 -7.95
C ASP A 130 -25.30 9.90 -6.94
N LYS A 131 -24.68 10.19 -5.78
CA LYS A 131 -24.39 9.19 -4.74
C LYS A 131 -25.39 9.19 -3.58
N ILE A 132 -26.21 10.25 -3.45
CA ILE A 132 -27.24 10.36 -2.40
C ILE A 132 -28.26 9.21 -2.44
N PRO A 133 -28.76 8.75 -3.62
CA PRO A 133 -29.66 7.61 -3.67
C PRO A 133 -29.05 6.32 -3.07
N GLY A 134 -27.74 6.12 -3.24
CA GLY A 134 -27.01 4.98 -2.66
C GLY A 134 -26.94 5.05 -1.14
N LEU A 135 -26.67 6.23 -0.57
CA LEU A 135 -26.71 6.43 0.88
C LEU A 135 -28.10 6.16 1.47
N ARG A 136 -29.16 6.51 0.73
CA ARG A 136 -30.54 6.24 1.15
C ARG A 136 -30.84 4.74 1.22
N LEU A 137 -30.26 3.92 0.34
CA LEU A 137 -30.38 2.46 0.41
C LEU A 137 -29.68 1.89 1.65
N ILE A 138 -28.50 2.42 1.99
CA ILE A 138 -27.76 2.03 3.21
C ILE A 138 -28.57 2.39 4.46
N ALA A 139 -29.18 3.59 4.48
CA ALA A 139 -30.02 4.05 5.58
C ALA A 139 -31.23 3.14 5.82
N THR A 140 -31.94 2.74 4.75
CA THR A 140 -33.05 1.79 4.84
C THR A 140 -32.59 0.45 5.42
N GLY A 141 -31.42 -0.05 5.01
CA GLY A 141 -30.83 -1.28 5.54
C GLY A 141 -30.46 -1.21 7.04
N ALA A 142 -30.14 -0.02 7.53
CA ALA A 142 -29.86 0.25 8.95
C ALA A 142 -31.11 0.60 9.78
N GLY A 143 -32.30 0.56 9.18
CA GLY A 143 -33.55 0.90 9.86
C GLY A 143 -33.71 2.40 10.17
N VAL A 144 -33.07 3.25 9.38
CA VAL A 144 -33.24 4.72 9.40
C VAL A 144 -34.33 5.10 8.41
N ASP A 145 -35.30 5.90 8.84
CA ASP A 145 -36.40 6.34 7.98
C ASP A 145 -35.97 7.49 7.02
N ALA A 146 -36.77 7.72 5.97
CA ALA A 146 -36.44 8.70 4.94
C ALA A 146 -36.38 10.15 5.46
N ALA A 147 -37.24 10.52 6.42
CA ALA A 147 -37.31 11.88 6.96
C ALA A 147 -36.16 12.15 7.93
N GLU A 148 -35.75 11.14 8.70
CA GLU A 148 -34.54 11.16 9.51
C GLU A 148 -33.30 11.28 8.62
N PHE A 149 -33.18 10.45 7.59
CA PHE A 149 -32.08 10.50 6.64
C PHE A 149 -31.95 11.89 5.99
N ASP A 150 -33.03 12.44 5.45
CA ASP A 150 -32.99 13.73 4.75
C ASP A 150 -32.60 14.88 5.71
N ARG A 151 -33.08 14.87 6.96
CA ARG A 151 -32.68 15.86 7.98
C ARG A 151 -31.20 15.75 8.33
N ARG A 152 -30.69 14.53 8.53
CA ARG A 152 -29.29 14.28 8.93
C ARG A 152 -28.32 14.60 7.79
N ILE A 153 -28.64 14.21 6.56
CA ILE A 153 -27.81 14.46 5.37
C ILE A 153 -27.79 15.94 4.96
N ALA A 154 -28.82 16.73 5.30
CA ALA A 154 -28.84 18.17 5.00
C ALA A 154 -27.67 18.95 5.64
N GLY A 155 -27.04 18.42 6.69
CA GLY A 155 -25.85 19.02 7.31
C GLY A 155 -24.58 18.92 6.48
N TYR A 156 -24.56 18.09 5.43
CA TYR A 156 -23.39 17.88 4.59
C TYR A 156 -23.41 18.81 3.35
N PRO A 157 -22.27 19.43 2.97
CA PRO A 157 -22.15 20.18 1.73
C PRO A 157 -22.43 19.29 0.51
N ARG A 158 -23.15 19.80 -0.49
CA ARG A 158 -23.45 19.06 -1.74
C ARG A 158 -22.60 19.54 -2.89
N VAL A 159 -22.23 18.64 -3.78
CA VAL A 159 -21.46 18.94 -5.01
C VAL A 159 -22.17 18.36 -6.25
N PRO A 160 -22.01 18.98 -7.44
CA PRO A 160 -22.62 18.49 -8.67
C PRO A 160 -22.25 17.04 -9.01
N ALA A 161 -23.15 16.34 -9.69
CA ALA A 161 -22.87 15.01 -10.21
C ALA A 161 -21.62 15.02 -11.13
N GLY A 162 -20.75 14.02 -10.96
CA GLY A 162 -19.51 13.90 -11.74
C GLY A 162 -18.36 14.81 -11.28
N THR A 163 -18.47 15.44 -10.10
CA THR A 163 -17.36 16.17 -9.47
C THR A 163 -16.13 15.25 -9.36
N PRO A 164 -14.95 15.64 -9.91
CA PRO A 164 -13.75 14.83 -9.80
C PRO A 164 -13.27 14.76 -8.35
N GLU A 165 -12.62 13.66 -8.01
CA GLU A 165 -12.11 13.41 -6.66
C GLU A 165 -11.07 14.48 -6.27
N ARG A 166 -11.20 15.01 -5.06
CA ARG A 166 -10.15 15.82 -4.43
C ARG A 166 -8.97 14.91 -4.14
N THR A 167 -7.85 15.16 -4.80
CA THR A 167 -6.58 14.56 -4.42
C THR A 167 -6.16 15.16 -3.06
N THR A 168 -6.23 14.36 -2.00
CA THR A 168 -5.72 14.70 -0.65
C THR A 168 -4.19 14.74 -0.58
N ARG A 169 -3.52 14.65 -1.73
CA ARG A 169 -2.06 14.61 -1.90
C ARG A 169 -1.43 15.96 -1.57
N ARG A 170 -0.31 15.94 -0.84
CA ARG A 170 0.45 17.14 -0.51
C ARG A 170 1.08 17.73 -1.78
N SER A 171 0.60 18.91 -2.19
CA SER A 171 1.07 19.61 -3.40
C SER A 171 2.57 19.96 -3.34
N VAL A 172 3.27 19.76 -4.46
CA VAL A 172 4.66 20.21 -4.65
C VAL A 172 4.68 21.73 -4.90
N PRO A 173 5.47 22.53 -4.16
CA PRO A 173 5.55 23.97 -4.39
C PRO A 173 6.10 24.32 -5.79
N ARG A 174 5.48 25.30 -6.45
CA ARG A 174 5.86 25.74 -7.81
C ARG A 174 7.34 26.17 -7.94
N GLN A 175 7.91 26.76 -6.89
CA GLN A 175 9.32 27.17 -6.89
C GLN A 175 10.27 25.96 -7.00
N VAL A 176 9.93 24.85 -6.33
CA VAL A 176 10.72 23.61 -6.37
C VAL A 176 10.69 23.01 -7.78
N LEU A 177 9.54 22.98 -8.44
CA LEU A 177 9.43 22.49 -9.82
C LEU A 177 10.24 23.32 -10.82
N ARG A 178 10.23 24.65 -10.67
CA ARG A 178 11.04 25.53 -11.52
C ARG A 178 12.54 25.29 -11.32
N GLN A 179 12.97 25.08 -10.08
CA GLN A 179 14.36 24.76 -9.77
C GLN A 179 14.76 23.43 -10.42
N VAL A 180 13.98 22.37 -10.23
CA VAL A 180 14.22 21.07 -10.86
C VAL A 180 14.30 21.18 -12.38
N ARG A 181 13.38 21.93 -13.01
CA ARG A 181 13.41 22.15 -14.47
C ARG A 181 14.69 22.86 -14.91
N ALA A 182 15.09 23.92 -14.21
CA ALA A 182 16.32 24.67 -14.53
C ALA A 182 17.57 23.78 -14.41
N ASP A 183 17.62 22.90 -13.40
CA ASP A 183 18.73 21.99 -13.17
C ASP A 183 18.81 20.90 -14.25
N LEU A 184 17.67 20.38 -14.72
CA LEU A 184 17.61 19.46 -15.87
C LEU A 184 18.06 20.13 -17.17
N ASP A 185 17.64 21.37 -17.42
CA ASP A 185 18.05 22.15 -18.60
C ASP A 185 19.54 22.50 -18.58
N GLU A 186 20.10 22.80 -17.40
CA GLU A 186 21.53 22.97 -17.19
C GLU A 186 22.30 21.67 -17.44
N LEU A 187 21.76 20.53 -17.01
CA LEU A 187 22.38 19.23 -17.23
C LEU A 187 22.49 18.92 -18.73
N GLY A 188 21.40 19.11 -19.50
CA GLY A 188 21.44 18.94 -20.96
C GLY A 188 22.51 19.81 -21.62
N ARG A 189 22.61 21.09 -21.22
CA ARG A 189 23.64 22.02 -21.72
C ARG A 189 25.07 21.58 -21.42
N ILE A 190 25.32 21.02 -20.23
CA ILE A 190 26.66 20.53 -19.84
C ILE A 190 27.04 19.25 -20.59
N VAL A 191 26.06 18.37 -20.86
CA VAL A 191 26.31 17.09 -21.54
C VAL A 191 26.38 17.26 -23.06
N GLY A 192 25.73 18.29 -23.62
CA GLY A 192 25.60 18.48 -25.07
C GLY A 192 24.53 17.58 -25.69
N GLU A 193 23.59 17.11 -24.87
CA GLU A 193 22.46 16.25 -25.24
C GLU A 193 21.14 16.96 -24.88
N ASP A 194 20.02 16.41 -25.34
CA ASP A 194 18.70 16.91 -24.95
C ASP A 194 18.51 16.80 -23.43
N ALA A 195 18.03 17.88 -22.81
CA ALA A 195 17.76 17.91 -21.38
C ALA A 195 16.65 16.90 -21.01
N PRO A 196 16.84 16.08 -19.95
CA PRO A 196 15.78 15.20 -19.49
C PRO A 196 14.52 16.00 -19.15
N ARG A 197 13.36 15.45 -19.49
CA ARG A 197 12.09 16.17 -19.40
C ARG A 197 11.49 16.15 -18.00
N SER A 198 11.87 15.17 -17.18
CA SER A 198 11.44 15.04 -15.79
C SER A 198 12.47 14.28 -14.95
N LEU A 199 12.25 14.20 -13.63
CA LEU A 199 13.05 13.35 -12.74
C LEU A 199 12.93 11.85 -13.07
N PHE A 200 11.79 11.42 -13.63
CA PHE A 200 11.61 10.04 -14.10
C PHE A 200 12.48 9.76 -15.33
N ASP A 201 12.51 10.71 -16.26
CA ASP A 201 13.34 10.66 -17.47
C ASP A 201 14.84 10.67 -17.13
N LEU A 202 15.25 11.49 -16.15
CA LEU A 202 16.62 11.49 -15.61
C LEU A 202 17.06 10.12 -15.09
N LEU A 203 16.15 9.39 -14.44
CA LEU A 203 16.41 8.06 -13.89
C LEU A 203 16.26 6.93 -14.92
N GLY A 204 15.66 7.21 -16.08
CA GLY A 204 15.34 6.21 -17.10
C GLY A 204 14.24 5.24 -16.66
N VAL A 205 13.28 5.69 -15.83
CA VAL A 205 12.15 4.85 -15.36
C VAL A 205 10.82 5.47 -15.77
N PRO A 206 9.79 4.66 -16.11
CA PRO A 206 8.51 5.19 -16.53
C PRO A 206 7.74 5.84 -15.36
N PRO A 207 6.94 6.90 -15.61
CA PRO A 207 5.98 7.42 -14.64
C PRO A 207 5.03 6.32 -14.14
N GLY A 208 4.77 6.27 -12.83
CA GLY A 208 3.99 5.20 -12.19
C GLY A 208 4.81 3.99 -11.73
N SER A 209 6.14 4.01 -11.90
CA SER A 209 7.03 3.03 -11.28
C SER A 209 6.88 3.03 -9.75
N ASP A 210 7.01 1.84 -9.13
CA ASP A 210 6.95 1.72 -7.68
C ASP A 210 8.17 2.35 -6.98
N GLN A 211 8.03 2.65 -5.69
CA GLN A 211 9.11 3.28 -4.93
C GLN A 211 10.38 2.43 -4.86
N ALA A 212 10.28 1.10 -4.93
CA ALA A 212 11.43 0.20 -4.94
C ALA A 212 12.25 0.36 -6.23
N THR A 213 11.59 0.42 -7.38
CA THR A 213 12.20 0.66 -8.69
C THR A 213 12.84 2.03 -8.77
N ILE A 214 12.14 3.08 -8.31
CA ILE A 214 12.69 4.45 -8.26
C ILE A 214 13.94 4.50 -7.37
N ARG A 215 13.91 3.83 -6.21
CA ARG A 215 15.05 3.79 -5.27
C ARG A 215 16.25 3.08 -5.89
N SER A 216 16.02 1.92 -6.51
CA SER A 216 17.06 1.17 -7.20
C SER A 216 17.71 1.98 -8.34
N ALA A 217 16.89 2.62 -9.18
CA ALA A 217 17.37 3.46 -10.28
C ALA A 217 18.18 4.67 -9.76
N ARG A 218 17.70 5.34 -8.70
CA ARG A 218 18.38 6.44 -8.03
C ARG A 218 19.73 6.03 -7.47
N ASP A 219 19.80 4.88 -6.79
CA ASP A 219 21.05 4.41 -6.16
C ASP A 219 22.07 3.94 -7.19
N GLY A 220 21.60 3.34 -8.30
CA GLY A 220 22.42 3.05 -9.47
C GLY A 220 22.99 4.33 -10.10
N ALA A 221 22.14 5.35 -10.31
CA ALA A 221 22.56 6.65 -10.83
C ALA A 221 23.55 7.36 -9.90
N ALA A 222 23.32 7.33 -8.58
CA ALA A 222 24.24 7.89 -7.58
C ALA A 222 25.60 7.18 -7.57
N THR A 223 25.61 5.85 -7.75
CA THR A 223 26.86 5.08 -7.81
C THR A 223 27.66 5.41 -9.07
N ARG A 224 26.99 5.51 -10.23
CA ARG A 224 27.62 5.99 -11.47
C ARG A 224 28.15 7.41 -11.33
N ASN A 225 27.41 8.30 -10.65
CA ASN A 225 27.83 9.68 -10.45
C ASN A 225 29.04 9.80 -9.51
N ARG A 226 29.10 8.99 -8.44
CA ARG A 226 30.25 8.93 -7.52
C ARG A 226 31.56 8.50 -8.18
N ALA A 227 31.49 7.64 -9.20
CA ALA A 227 32.65 7.23 -9.98
C ALA A 227 33.19 8.33 -10.92
N ARG A 228 32.44 9.44 -11.10
CA ARG A 228 32.88 10.58 -11.93
C ARG A 228 33.87 11.46 -11.19
N ARG A 229 34.71 12.14 -11.97
CA ARG A 229 35.58 13.21 -11.47
C ARG A 229 34.75 14.29 -10.78
N PRO A 230 35.19 14.87 -9.66
CA PRO A 230 34.56 16.04 -9.06
C PRO A 230 34.59 17.22 -10.03
N ASP A 231 33.44 17.53 -10.64
CA ASP A 231 33.22 18.64 -11.55
C ASP A 231 31.78 19.17 -11.42
N ARG A 232 31.45 20.23 -12.19
CA ARG A 232 30.12 20.86 -12.18
C ARG A 232 29.01 19.89 -12.56
N ARG A 233 29.28 18.96 -13.48
CA ARG A 233 28.31 17.93 -13.92
C ARG A 233 27.97 17.01 -12.76
N ARG A 234 28.98 16.53 -12.03
CA ARG A 234 28.78 15.66 -10.89
C ARG A 234 27.95 16.33 -9.80
N ALA A 235 28.27 17.57 -9.43
CA ALA A 235 27.52 18.32 -8.42
C ALA A 235 26.04 18.47 -8.80
N LEU A 236 25.76 18.86 -10.04
CA LEU A 236 24.40 19.03 -10.53
C LEU A 236 23.59 17.72 -10.53
N ILE A 237 24.22 16.59 -10.89
CA ILE A 237 23.57 15.28 -10.80
C ILE A 237 23.29 14.90 -9.34
N ASP A 238 24.19 15.22 -8.40
CA ASP A 238 23.95 14.96 -6.97
C ASP A 238 22.74 15.76 -6.44
N ASP A 239 22.61 17.04 -6.85
CA ASP A 239 21.46 17.89 -6.51
C ASP A 239 20.15 17.35 -7.10
N LEU A 240 20.15 16.93 -8.36
CA LEU A 240 18.99 16.31 -9.00
C LEU A 240 18.61 14.97 -8.36
N LEU A 241 19.59 14.15 -7.94
CA LEU A 241 19.33 12.90 -7.21
C LEU A 241 18.84 13.15 -5.78
N ALA A 242 19.18 14.28 -5.17
CA ALA A 242 18.57 14.73 -3.92
C ALA A 242 17.12 15.18 -4.11
N ALA A 243 16.81 15.85 -5.24
CA ALA A 243 15.44 16.18 -5.61
C ALA A 243 14.59 14.92 -5.87
N VAL A 244 15.16 13.88 -6.52
CA VAL A 244 14.53 12.55 -6.64
C VAL A 244 14.19 11.98 -5.28
N THR A 245 15.14 11.97 -4.34
CA THR A 245 14.89 11.45 -2.98
C THR A 245 13.77 12.23 -2.30
N THR A 246 13.83 13.56 -2.34
CA THR A 246 12.86 14.42 -1.64
C THR A 246 11.45 14.35 -2.23
N LEU A 247 11.32 14.31 -3.56
CA LEU A 247 10.03 14.43 -4.25
C LEU A 247 9.41 13.07 -4.60
N LEU A 248 10.22 12.06 -4.92
CA LEU A 248 9.73 10.76 -5.40
C LEU A 248 9.86 9.63 -4.37
N LEU A 249 10.84 9.68 -3.45
CA LEU A 249 11.02 8.61 -2.46
C LEU A 249 10.43 8.97 -1.09
N ASP A 250 10.79 10.14 -0.58
CA ASP A 250 10.28 10.67 0.69
C ASP A 250 8.95 11.42 0.50
N GLY A 251 8.69 11.86 -0.74
CA GLY A 251 7.45 12.49 -1.18
C GLY A 251 6.50 11.52 -1.90
N ASP A 252 5.44 12.07 -2.48
CA ASP A 252 4.50 11.33 -3.32
C ASP A 252 4.85 11.51 -4.81
N PRO A 253 5.27 10.45 -5.52
CA PRO A 253 5.57 10.52 -6.95
C PRO A 253 4.39 11.02 -7.79
N GLU A 254 3.16 10.67 -7.42
CA GLU A 254 1.97 11.13 -8.11
C GLU A 254 1.73 12.62 -7.88
N ALA A 255 2.03 13.15 -6.69
CA ALA A 255 1.94 14.59 -6.42
C ALA A 255 2.94 15.40 -7.27
N TYR A 256 4.12 14.85 -7.57
CA TYR A 256 5.07 15.46 -8.50
C TYR A 256 4.53 15.47 -9.94
N LEU A 257 3.93 14.36 -10.40
CA LEU A 257 3.33 14.26 -11.73
C LEU A 257 2.10 15.18 -11.87
N ASP A 258 1.24 15.25 -10.85
CA ASP A 258 0.10 16.17 -10.79
C ASP A 258 0.56 17.63 -10.88
N ALA A 259 1.68 17.96 -10.23
CA ALA A 259 2.22 19.30 -10.26
C ALA A 259 2.90 19.66 -11.59
N LEU A 260 3.53 18.68 -12.27
CA LEU A 260 3.95 18.83 -13.67
C LEU A 260 2.75 19.05 -14.60
N ALA A 261 1.65 18.31 -14.40
CA ALA A 261 0.43 18.45 -15.18
C ALA A 261 -0.19 19.83 -15.02
N ALA A 262 -0.24 20.36 -13.81
CA ALA A 262 -0.69 21.72 -13.54
C ALA A 262 0.22 22.78 -14.19
N ALA A 263 1.54 22.61 -14.13
CA ALA A 263 2.49 23.52 -14.78
C ALA A 263 2.36 23.51 -16.31
N ALA A 264 2.21 22.33 -16.92
CA ALA A 264 1.95 22.19 -18.35
C ALA A 264 0.61 22.83 -18.74
N ALA A 265 -0.44 22.64 -17.93
CA ALA A 265 -1.74 23.25 -18.16
C ALA A 265 -1.65 24.78 -18.21
N ASP A 266 -0.89 25.40 -17.31
CA ASP A 266 -0.65 26.84 -17.29
C ASP A 266 0.04 27.34 -18.57
N LEU A 267 0.99 26.56 -19.12
CA LEU A 267 1.68 26.89 -20.38
C LEU A 267 0.80 26.69 -21.62
N LEU A 268 -0.08 25.70 -21.59
CA LEU A 268 -0.93 25.32 -22.72
C LEU A 268 -2.20 26.17 -22.82
N ARG A 269 -2.72 26.69 -21.70
CA ARG A 269 -3.93 27.53 -21.65
C ARG A 269 -3.93 28.69 -22.67
N PRO A 270 -2.87 29.52 -22.80
CA PRO A 270 -2.84 30.57 -23.82
C PRO A 270 -2.77 30.03 -25.25
N ARG A 271 -2.14 28.86 -25.48
CA ARG A 271 -2.08 28.23 -26.81
C ARG A 271 -3.43 27.67 -27.22
N LEU A 272 -4.14 27.02 -26.30
CA LEU A 272 -5.51 26.56 -26.53
C LEU A 272 -6.44 27.74 -26.82
N ALA A 273 -6.35 28.83 -26.04
CA ALA A 273 -7.13 30.04 -26.29
C ALA A 273 -6.87 30.61 -27.70
N ALA A 274 -5.63 30.57 -28.19
CA ALA A 274 -5.30 31.00 -29.55
C ALA A 274 -5.90 30.09 -30.63
N VAL A 275 -5.89 28.77 -30.43
CA VAL A 275 -6.54 27.81 -31.35
C VAL A 275 -8.05 28.04 -31.41
N LEU A 276 -8.69 28.16 -30.24
CA LEU A 276 -10.13 28.38 -30.14
C LEU A 276 -10.55 29.75 -30.68
N LEU A 277 -9.70 30.78 -30.56
CA LEU A 277 -9.98 32.09 -31.15
C LEU A 277 -10.10 32.04 -32.68
N VAL A 278 -9.37 31.14 -33.35
CA VAL A 278 -9.33 31.04 -34.81
C VAL A 278 -10.44 30.12 -35.34
N GLU A 279 -10.67 28.98 -34.70
CA GLU A 279 -11.53 27.91 -35.23
C GLU A 279 -12.85 27.72 -34.44
N ASP A 280 -13.02 28.37 -33.29
CA ASP A 280 -14.15 28.22 -32.34
C ASP A 280 -14.42 26.77 -31.87
N ARG A 281 -13.46 25.87 -32.15
CA ARG A 281 -13.46 24.46 -31.76
C ARG A 281 -12.03 23.91 -31.74
N LEU A 282 -11.81 22.83 -30.98
CA LEU A 282 -10.53 22.15 -30.95
C LEU A 282 -10.49 21.02 -32.01
N LEU A 283 -9.73 21.21 -33.09
CA LEU A 283 -9.55 20.19 -34.12
C LEU A 283 -8.63 19.05 -33.63
N PRO A 284 -8.77 17.82 -34.15
CA PRO A 284 -7.90 16.70 -33.78
C PRO A 284 -6.40 16.95 -34.03
N ALA A 285 -6.06 17.66 -35.10
CA ALA A 285 -4.68 18.02 -35.41
C ALA A 285 -4.09 18.99 -34.36
N ASP A 286 -4.85 19.99 -33.95
CA ASP A 286 -4.43 20.96 -32.92
C ASP A 286 -4.38 20.30 -31.54
N ALA A 287 -5.32 19.40 -31.23
CA ALA A 287 -5.26 18.58 -30.02
C ALA A 287 -3.99 17.73 -29.99
N ALA A 288 -3.58 17.12 -31.11
CA ALA A 288 -2.34 16.35 -31.21
C ALA A 288 -1.09 17.22 -31.01
N LEU A 289 -1.09 18.47 -31.51
CA LEU A 289 -0.01 19.43 -31.27
C LEU A 289 0.07 19.87 -29.80
N LEU A 290 -1.07 20.11 -29.15
CA LEU A 290 -1.13 20.43 -27.73
C LEU A 290 -0.67 19.26 -26.86
N VAL A 291 -1.05 18.02 -27.20
CA VAL A 291 -0.55 16.80 -26.52
C VAL A 291 0.95 16.65 -26.72
N THR A 292 1.46 16.90 -27.92
CA THR A 292 2.91 16.88 -28.20
C THR A 292 3.65 17.93 -27.39
N ALA A 293 3.09 19.15 -27.29
CA ALA A 293 3.65 20.21 -26.45
C ALA A 293 3.64 19.84 -24.97
N ALA A 294 2.54 19.25 -24.47
CA ALA A 294 2.42 18.77 -23.09
C ALA A 294 3.46 17.68 -22.75
N ARG A 295 3.73 16.76 -23.69
CA ARG A 295 4.81 15.76 -23.56
C ARG A 295 6.20 16.41 -23.54
N GLY A 296 6.38 17.51 -24.28
CA GLY A 296 7.59 18.33 -24.23
C GLY A 296 7.90 18.92 -22.85
N GLU A 297 6.88 19.07 -22.00
CA GLU A 297 7.00 19.51 -20.61
C GLU A 297 7.22 18.35 -19.61
N GLY A 298 7.42 17.13 -20.10
CA GLY A 298 7.76 15.96 -19.28
C GLY A 298 6.56 15.12 -18.80
N LEU A 299 5.38 15.33 -19.37
CA LEU A 299 4.22 14.47 -19.16
C LEU A 299 4.26 13.19 -20.01
N ASP A 300 3.80 12.08 -19.45
CA ASP A 300 3.46 10.91 -20.25
C ASP A 300 2.23 11.17 -21.14
N ARG A 301 2.02 10.30 -22.13
CA ARG A 301 0.96 10.46 -23.11
C ARG A 301 -0.44 10.53 -22.46
N ALA A 302 -0.74 9.66 -21.50
CA ALA A 302 -2.06 9.59 -20.91
C ALA A 302 -2.38 10.86 -20.10
N ARG A 303 -1.41 11.36 -19.32
CA ARG A 303 -1.56 12.63 -18.58
C ARG A 303 -1.61 13.83 -19.52
N ALA A 304 -0.81 13.86 -20.58
CA ALA A 304 -0.85 14.92 -21.59
C ALA A 304 -2.24 15.02 -22.26
N GLU A 305 -2.82 13.88 -22.67
CA GLU A 305 -4.18 13.83 -23.21
C GLU A 305 -5.22 14.26 -22.18
N ALA A 306 -5.08 13.84 -20.92
CA ALA A 306 -5.98 14.23 -19.84
C ALA A 306 -5.96 15.74 -19.56
N VAL A 307 -4.77 16.37 -19.57
CA VAL A 307 -4.61 17.83 -19.41
C VAL A 307 -5.28 18.59 -20.55
N VAL A 308 -5.05 18.18 -21.80
CA VAL A 308 -5.67 18.84 -22.96
C VAL A 308 -7.20 18.71 -22.91
N ARG A 309 -7.72 17.53 -22.55
CA ARG A 309 -9.17 17.30 -22.38
C ARG A 309 -9.76 18.13 -21.23
N ALA A 310 -9.03 18.27 -20.12
CA ALA A 310 -9.46 19.09 -19.00
C ALA A 310 -9.52 20.57 -19.37
N LEU A 311 -8.50 21.09 -20.08
CA LEU A 311 -8.48 22.46 -20.57
C LEU A 311 -9.58 22.73 -21.62
N ALA A 312 -9.86 21.77 -22.51
CA ALA A 312 -10.95 21.88 -23.47
C ALA A 312 -12.32 22.02 -22.75
N ARG A 313 -12.55 21.21 -21.71
CA ARG A 313 -13.75 21.31 -20.86
C ARG A 313 -13.81 22.62 -20.07
N GLU A 314 -12.68 23.10 -19.54
CA GLU A 314 -12.60 24.41 -18.88
C GLU A 314 -13.00 25.55 -19.84
N ALA A 315 -12.65 25.41 -21.12
CA ALA A 315 -12.99 26.36 -22.17
C ALA A 315 -14.41 26.16 -22.76
N GLY A 316 -15.19 25.19 -22.27
CA GLY A 316 -16.56 24.93 -22.74
C GLY A 316 -16.67 24.15 -24.06
N VAL A 317 -15.62 23.43 -24.47
CA VAL A 317 -15.63 22.58 -25.67
C VAL A 317 -16.05 21.15 -25.29
N ASP A 318 -17.12 20.64 -25.88
CA ASP A 318 -17.66 19.29 -25.60
C ASP A 318 -16.73 18.15 -26.10
N ASP A 319 -16.58 17.11 -25.26
CA ASP A 319 -15.73 15.91 -25.48
C ASP A 319 -16.06 15.13 -26.78
N ALA A 320 -17.25 15.35 -27.36
CA ALA A 320 -17.69 14.70 -28.59
C ALA A 320 -16.89 15.11 -29.85
N ALA A 321 -16.19 16.26 -29.82
CA ALA A 321 -15.35 16.71 -30.94
C ALA A 321 -13.92 16.13 -30.93
N ILE A 322 -13.49 15.55 -29.80
CA ILE A 322 -12.13 14.98 -29.62
C ILE A 322 -12.10 13.49 -30.01
N THR A 323 -13.27 12.87 -30.18
CA THR A 323 -13.41 11.42 -30.36
C THR A 323 -13.74 11.09 -31.81
N GLN A 324 -12.72 10.89 -32.63
CA GLN A 324 -12.61 9.84 -33.66
C GLN A 324 -11.40 10.12 -34.57
N VAL A 325 -10.29 9.42 -34.31
CA VAL A 325 -9.41 8.97 -35.40
C VAL A 325 -9.95 7.59 -35.78
N PRO A 326 -10.57 7.38 -36.95
CA PRO A 326 -10.85 6.04 -37.43
C PRO A 326 -9.55 5.39 -37.88
N ASP A 327 -9.28 4.19 -37.39
CA ASP A 327 -8.49 3.18 -38.08
C ASP A 327 -9.07 3.02 -39.49
N GLN A 328 -8.31 3.43 -40.51
CA GLN A 328 -8.53 2.96 -41.87
C GLN A 328 -7.42 1.96 -42.19
N GLU A 329 -7.76 0.68 -42.11
CA GLU A 329 -7.52 -0.31 -43.18
C GLU A 329 -7.99 -1.71 -42.72
N HIS A 330 -9.29 -1.90 -42.47
CA HIS A 330 -9.93 -3.22 -42.51
C HIS A 330 -11.41 -3.06 -42.90
N ALA A 331 -11.69 -2.98 -44.20
CA ALA A 331 -12.86 -3.59 -44.83
C ALA A 331 -12.87 -3.31 -46.34
N GLN A 332 -12.43 -4.29 -47.14
CA GLN A 332 -13.29 -4.94 -48.14
C GLN A 332 -12.51 -6.04 -48.88
N GLY A 333 -12.86 -7.28 -48.58
CA GLY A 333 -12.30 -8.47 -49.22
C GLY A 333 -13.20 -9.68 -49.00
N SER A 334 -14.52 -9.54 -49.23
CA SER A 334 -15.37 -10.71 -49.46
C SER A 334 -15.17 -11.18 -50.90
N ALA A 335 -14.54 -12.34 -51.05
CA ALA A 335 -14.55 -13.12 -52.29
C ALA A 335 -15.97 -13.64 -52.61
N PRO A 336 -16.26 -13.92 -53.88
CA PRO A 336 -16.32 -15.33 -54.26
C PRO A 336 -15.71 -15.67 -55.63
N ASP A 337 -14.91 -16.73 -55.60
CA ASP A 337 -14.92 -17.96 -56.41
C ASP A 337 -15.22 -17.97 -57.93
N ARG A 338 -14.29 -18.67 -58.63
CA ARG A 338 -14.45 -19.63 -59.75
C ARG A 338 -14.70 -19.18 -61.21
N ARG A 339 -13.68 -19.52 -62.03
CA ARG A 339 -13.66 -20.16 -63.38
C ARG A 339 -14.57 -19.60 -64.49
N THR A 340 -13.97 -19.19 -65.60
CA THR A 340 -13.93 -19.90 -66.92
C THR A 340 -13.62 -18.94 -68.07
N GLY A 341 -12.81 -19.40 -69.04
CA GLY A 341 -13.11 -19.22 -70.46
C GLY A 341 -12.44 -18.07 -71.23
N SER A 342 -11.51 -18.47 -72.11
CA SER A 342 -11.41 -18.02 -73.51
C SER A 342 -10.51 -16.83 -73.89
N THR A 343 -9.28 -17.17 -74.31
CA THR A 343 -8.60 -16.65 -75.52
C THR A 343 -9.43 -16.94 -76.80
N PRO A 344 -9.04 -16.55 -78.04
CA PRO A 344 -8.05 -15.56 -78.53
C PRO A 344 -8.52 -14.73 -79.77
N ALA A 345 -7.74 -13.72 -80.19
CA ALA A 345 -7.42 -13.42 -81.61
C ALA A 345 -6.32 -12.34 -81.67
N ARG A 346 -5.09 -12.63 -82.07
CA ARG A 346 -4.56 -12.87 -83.44
C ARG A 346 -4.38 -11.56 -84.23
N GLY A 347 -3.13 -11.14 -84.38
CA GLY A 347 -2.67 -10.12 -85.32
C GLY A 347 -1.16 -10.25 -85.50
N THR A 348 -0.75 -10.74 -86.66
CA THR A 348 0.56 -11.32 -86.99
C THR A 348 1.58 -10.32 -87.55
N ALA A 349 2.85 -10.60 -87.23
CA ALA A 349 4.04 -10.58 -88.10
C ALA A 349 4.60 -9.23 -88.62
N ARG A 350 5.90 -8.99 -88.37
CA ARG A 350 7.01 -9.37 -89.28
C ARG A 350 8.20 -8.39 -89.14
N GLU A 351 9.34 -8.89 -88.68
CA GLU A 351 10.70 -8.36 -88.91
C GLU A 351 11.10 -8.54 -90.40
N PRO A 352 12.00 -7.72 -91.01
CA PRO A 352 13.44 -7.78 -90.67
C PRO A 352 14.31 -6.52 -90.94
N GLY A 353 15.54 -6.55 -90.42
CA GLY A 353 16.73 -6.22 -91.25
C GLY A 353 17.54 -4.94 -90.94
N ALA A 354 18.61 -5.13 -90.16
CA ALA A 354 20.02 -4.77 -90.43
C ALA A 354 20.49 -3.32 -90.73
N ALA A 355 21.68 -3.05 -90.16
CA ALA A 355 22.80 -2.22 -90.63
C ALA A 355 22.98 -0.80 -90.08
N SER A 356 23.90 -0.72 -89.12
CA SER A 356 25.02 0.21 -88.92
C SER A 356 25.17 1.43 -89.85
N GLY A 357 25.44 2.62 -89.26
CA GLY A 357 26.24 3.65 -89.96
C GLY A 357 26.04 5.13 -89.62
N HIS A 358 26.61 5.58 -88.49
CA HIS A 358 27.40 6.84 -88.37
C HIS A 358 26.75 8.23 -88.16
N THR A 359 27.34 8.93 -87.19
CA THR A 359 27.56 10.40 -87.02
C THR A 359 26.39 11.33 -86.69
N SER A 360 26.28 11.73 -85.40
CA SER A 360 26.58 13.09 -84.87
C SER A 360 25.80 13.40 -83.58
N PRO A 361 26.30 14.29 -82.71
CA PRO A 361 25.96 14.32 -81.29
C PRO A 361 24.70 15.13 -81.01
N ALA A 362 23.77 14.57 -80.25
CA ALA A 362 22.65 15.29 -79.68
C ALA A 362 22.44 14.84 -78.24
N ALA A 363 22.42 15.82 -77.34
CA ALA A 363 22.23 15.69 -75.91
C ALA A 363 21.08 14.72 -75.57
N ALA A 364 21.39 13.65 -74.81
CA ALA A 364 20.41 12.70 -74.31
C ALA A 364 20.34 12.79 -72.78
N THR A 365 19.18 13.28 -72.34
CA THR A 365 18.59 13.30 -71.00
C THR A 365 18.73 11.98 -70.24
N PRO A 366 19.09 11.97 -68.93
CA PRO A 366 19.02 10.78 -68.10
C PRO A 366 17.59 10.61 -67.55
N GLY A 367 16.82 9.68 -68.12
CA GLY A 367 15.40 9.53 -67.76
C GLY A 367 14.86 8.12 -67.54
N ARG A 368 15.63 7.05 -67.77
CA ARG A 368 15.08 5.67 -67.76
C ARG A 368 15.62 4.69 -66.72
N SER A 369 16.55 5.07 -65.83
CA SER A 369 17.09 4.16 -64.80
C SER A 369 16.48 4.30 -63.40
N ARG A 370 15.60 5.29 -63.18
CA ARG A 370 15.00 5.57 -61.85
C ARG A 370 13.87 4.60 -61.46
N HIS A 371 13.13 4.06 -62.42
CA HIS A 371 11.94 3.24 -62.09
C HIS A 371 12.28 1.80 -61.69
N GLY A 372 13.38 1.23 -62.20
CA GLY A 372 13.85 -0.11 -61.77
C GLY A 372 14.47 -0.07 -60.38
N SER A 373 15.41 0.86 -60.16
CA SER A 373 16.03 1.09 -58.86
C SER A 373 15.02 1.42 -57.75
N ASP A 374 13.94 2.15 -58.07
CA ASP A 374 12.87 2.47 -57.12
C ASP A 374 11.98 1.29 -56.71
N GLN A 375 11.90 0.24 -57.53
CA GLN A 375 11.16 -0.97 -57.20
C GLN A 375 12.04 -1.94 -56.38
N ASP A 376 13.33 -2.02 -56.73
CA ASP A 376 14.31 -2.91 -56.10
C ASP A 376 14.53 -2.62 -54.59
N TRP A 377 14.67 -1.35 -54.18
CA TRP A 377 14.86 -1.05 -52.74
C TRP A 377 13.59 -1.26 -51.91
N ARG A 378 12.40 -1.14 -52.51
CA ARG A 378 11.12 -1.36 -51.80
C ARG A 378 10.91 -2.84 -51.49
N GLU A 379 11.26 -3.73 -52.42
CA GLU A 379 11.18 -5.18 -52.19
C GLU A 379 12.11 -5.62 -51.04
N ILE A 380 13.31 -5.03 -50.95
CA ILE A 380 14.24 -5.29 -49.85
C ILE A 380 13.73 -4.70 -48.53
N LEU A 381 13.06 -3.55 -48.57
CA LEU A 381 12.44 -2.96 -47.38
C LEU A 381 11.30 -3.85 -46.84
N GLU A 382 10.49 -4.46 -47.70
CA GLU A 382 9.49 -5.45 -47.28
C GLU A 382 10.12 -6.69 -46.64
N GLN A 383 11.25 -7.18 -47.18
CA GLN A 383 11.99 -8.27 -46.55
C GLN A 383 12.50 -7.88 -45.15
N ALA A 384 12.96 -6.64 -44.97
CA ALA A 384 13.36 -6.13 -43.66
C ALA A 384 12.18 -6.08 -42.67
N ARG A 385 10.98 -5.71 -43.13
CA ARG A 385 9.74 -5.74 -42.31
C ARG A 385 9.39 -7.16 -41.87
N VAL A 386 9.40 -8.11 -42.81
CA VAL A 386 9.11 -9.52 -42.51
C VAL A 386 10.11 -10.09 -41.49
N LEU A 387 11.39 -9.72 -41.58
CA LEU A 387 12.40 -10.13 -40.59
C LEU A 387 12.16 -9.50 -39.22
N LEU A 388 11.78 -8.22 -39.17
CA LEU A 388 11.45 -7.53 -37.93
C LEU A 388 10.21 -8.15 -37.26
N ASP A 389 9.16 -8.41 -38.03
CA ASP A 389 7.93 -9.08 -37.56
C ASP A 389 8.19 -10.52 -37.10
N ALA A 390 9.18 -11.18 -37.71
CA ALA A 390 9.66 -12.48 -37.26
C ALA A 390 10.56 -12.39 -36.01
N GLY A 391 10.79 -11.21 -35.44
CA GLY A 391 11.63 -11.03 -34.25
C GLY A 391 13.13 -11.10 -34.51
N ALA A 392 13.59 -10.80 -35.73
CA ALA A 392 15.00 -10.76 -36.12
C ALA A 392 15.45 -9.33 -36.51
N PRO A 393 15.51 -8.39 -35.57
CA PRO A 393 15.87 -7.00 -35.83
C PRO A 393 17.31 -6.79 -36.33
N ILE A 394 18.28 -7.64 -36.00
CA ILE A 394 19.64 -7.50 -36.57
C ILE A 394 19.63 -7.85 -38.05
N ALA A 395 19.02 -8.98 -38.42
CA ALA A 395 18.83 -9.35 -39.83
C ALA A 395 18.00 -8.29 -40.58
N ALA A 396 17.00 -7.69 -39.93
CA ALA A 396 16.23 -6.59 -40.50
C ALA A 396 17.09 -5.32 -40.73
N HIS A 397 17.99 -5.00 -39.79
CA HIS A 397 18.92 -3.88 -39.92
C HIS A 397 19.87 -4.06 -41.13
N GLU A 398 20.41 -5.27 -41.31
CA GLU A 398 21.26 -5.61 -42.46
C GLU A 398 20.51 -5.43 -43.79
N ARG A 399 19.24 -5.86 -43.86
CA ARG A 399 18.40 -5.64 -45.05
C ARG A 399 18.06 -4.17 -45.27
N LEU A 400 17.81 -3.42 -44.21
CA LEU A 400 17.58 -1.97 -44.29
C LEU A 400 18.81 -1.23 -44.83
N ALA A 401 20.01 -1.60 -44.37
CA ALA A 401 21.27 -1.04 -44.87
C ALA A 401 21.42 -1.30 -46.38
N HIS A 402 21.10 -2.51 -46.84
CA HIS A 402 21.11 -2.84 -48.27
C HIS A 402 20.06 -2.04 -49.08
N ALA A 403 18.85 -1.82 -48.53
CA ALA A 403 17.85 -0.96 -49.16
C ALA A 403 18.32 0.50 -49.26
N LEU A 404 19.04 1.00 -48.24
CA LEU A 404 19.62 2.34 -48.23
C LEU A 404 20.72 2.49 -49.29
N GLU A 405 21.57 1.49 -49.46
CA GLU A 405 22.61 1.47 -50.51
C GLU A 405 22.02 1.61 -51.91
N ILE A 406 20.93 0.89 -52.20
CA ILE A 406 20.24 0.93 -53.51
C ILE A 406 19.48 2.24 -53.71
N ALA A 407 18.79 2.73 -52.66
CA ALA A 407 18.06 3.99 -52.71
C ALA A 407 18.99 5.22 -52.77
N GLY A 408 20.24 5.08 -52.33
CA GLY A 408 21.27 6.13 -52.28
C GLY A 408 21.01 7.25 -51.26
N THR A 409 19.79 7.35 -50.72
CA THR A 409 19.40 8.32 -49.69
C THR A 409 18.32 7.74 -48.76
N ALA A 410 18.28 8.22 -47.51
CA ALA A 410 17.31 7.77 -46.52
C ALA A 410 15.92 8.39 -46.76
N THR A 411 15.12 7.72 -47.59
CA THR A 411 13.72 8.07 -47.83
C THR A 411 12.89 7.94 -46.54
N PRO A 412 11.72 8.60 -46.43
CA PRO A 412 10.88 8.50 -45.23
C PRO A 412 10.53 7.06 -44.80
N PRO A 413 10.21 6.11 -45.71
CA PRO A 413 9.98 4.71 -45.33
C PRO A 413 11.20 3.99 -44.75
N ILE A 414 12.39 4.24 -45.32
CA ILE A 414 13.66 3.67 -44.81
C ILE A 414 13.96 4.22 -43.41
N ARG A 415 13.74 5.53 -43.19
CA ARG A 415 13.95 6.16 -41.88
C ARG A 415 12.99 5.62 -40.82
N ALA A 416 11.70 5.52 -41.16
CA ALA A 416 10.69 5.00 -40.24
C ALA A 416 10.98 3.54 -39.83
N LEU A 417 11.38 2.68 -40.78
CA LEU A 417 11.74 1.30 -40.46
C LEU A 417 13.05 1.24 -39.64
N GLY A 418 14.02 2.10 -39.92
CA GLY A 418 15.24 2.23 -39.11
C GLY A 418 14.95 2.60 -37.66
N GLU A 419 14.08 3.59 -37.44
CA GLU A 419 13.65 3.99 -36.09
C GLU A 419 12.92 2.84 -35.37
N ALA A 420 12.09 2.08 -36.09
CA ALA A 420 11.40 0.91 -35.53
C ALA A 420 12.37 -0.21 -35.13
N ILE A 421 13.33 -0.54 -36.00
CA ILE A 421 14.37 -1.55 -35.72
C ILE A 421 15.21 -1.13 -34.50
N GLU A 422 15.68 0.12 -34.45
CA GLU A 422 16.45 0.65 -33.32
C GLU A 422 15.64 0.64 -32.01
N SER A 423 14.34 0.90 -32.09
CA SER A 423 13.44 0.79 -30.93
C SER A 423 13.34 -0.65 -30.42
N VAL A 424 13.21 -1.63 -31.32
CA VAL A 424 13.15 -3.06 -30.95
C VAL A 424 14.49 -3.53 -30.37
N ILE A 425 15.63 -3.14 -30.93
CA ILE A 425 16.96 -3.46 -30.39
C ILE A 425 17.13 -2.88 -28.97
N ARG A 426 16.68 -1.64 -28.74
CA ARG A 426 16.71 -1.03 -27.40
C ARG A 426 15.84 -1.80 -26.40
N GLN A 427 14.62 -2.17 -26.79
CA GLN A 427 13.73 -3.00 -25.98
C GLN A 427 14.34 -4.38 -25.69
N ALA A 428 15.06 -4.96 -26.66
CA ALA A 428 15.76 -6.23 -26.48
C ALA A 428 16.86 -6.12 -25.42
N HIS A 429 17.66 -5.05 -25.41
CA HIS A 429 18.67 -4.82 -24.38
C HIS A 429 18.05 -4.67 -22.98
N GLU A 430 16.93 -3.97 -22.86
CA GLU A 430 16.17 -3.86 -21.61
C GLU A 430 15.59 -5.21 -21.17
N GLY A 431 15.07 -5.99 -22.12
CA GLY A 431 14.60 -7.36 -21.88
C GLY A 431 15.73 -8.26 -21.39
N TRP A 432 16.91 -8.19 -22.00
CA TRP A 432 18.11 -8.92 -21.58
C TRP A 432 18.54 -8.56 -20.16
N ALA A 433 18.55 -7.27 -19.79
CA ALA A 433 18.87 -6.85 -18.43
C ALA A 433 17.88 -7.44 -17.41
N ARG A 434 16.59 -7.44 -17.73
CA ARG A 434 15.54 -8.05 -16.89
C ARG A 434 15.72 -9.57 -16.79
N LEU A 435 16.03 -10.25 -17.90
CA LEU A 435 16.28 -11.69 -17.93
C LEU A 435 17.50 -12.06 -17.08
N THR A 436 18.63 -11.37 -17.24
CA THR A 436 19.83 -11.59 -16.43
C THR A 436 19.56 -11.37 -14.94
N GLN A 437 18.79 -10.35 -14.58
CA GLN A 437 18.40 -10.11 -13.20
C GLN A 437 17.47 -11.21 -12.66
N ALA A 438 16.53 -11.70 -13.44
CA ALA A 438 15.63 -12.79 -13.05
C ALA A 438 16.42 -14.08 -12.82
N VAL A 439 17.33 -14.44 -13.74
CA VAL A 439 18.22 -15.61 -13.60
C VAL A 439 19.12 -15.49 -12.37
N ALA A 440 19.76 -14.32 -12.15
CA ALA A 440 20.62 -14.09 -10.99
C ALA A 440 19.87 -14.14 -9.65
N ALA A 441 18.57 -13.81 -9.66
CA ALA A 441 17.70 -13.88 -8.49
C ALA A 441 16.99 -15.23 -8.32
N HIS A 442 17.33 -16.25 -9.13
CA HIS A 442 16.66 -17.55 -9.16
C HIS A 442 15.13 -17.46 -9.40
N ARG A 443 14.67 -16.40 -10.08
CA ARG A 443 13.26 -16.21 -10.43
C ARG A 443 12.96 -16.86 -11.78
N LEU A 444 12.88 -18.19 -11.78
CA LEU A 444 12.85 -18.99 -13.01
C LEU A 444 11.55 -18.83 -13.78
N ASP A 445 10.40 -18.69 -13.13
CA ASP A 445 9.13 -18.49 -13.82
C ASP A 445 9.12 -17.16 -14.57
N GLN A 446 9.63 -16.11 -13.90
CA GLN A 446 9.83 -14.82 -14.56
C GLN A 446 10.87 -14.90 -15.69
N ALA A 447 11.98 -15.61 -15.48
CA ALA A 447 13.03 -15.76 -16.50
C ALA A 447 12.50 -16.44 -17.77
N ARG A 448 11.66 -17.49 -17.63
CA ARG A 448 11.01 -18.17 -18.77
C ARG A 448 10.13 -17.21 -19.57
N GLN A 449 9.31 -16.42 -18.89
CA GLN A 449 8.42 -15.45 -19.54
C GLN A 449 9.21 -14.40 -20.33
N LEU A 450 10.28 -13.87 -19.73
CA LEU A 450 11.16 -12.89 -20.36
C LEU A 450 11.93 -13.47 -21.55
N ALA A 451 12.43 -14.71 -21.44
CA ALA A 451 13.10 -15.41 -22.54
C ALA A 451 12.15 -15.65 -23.72
N ALA A 452 10.91 -16.06 -23.45
CA ALA A 452 9.88 -16.25 -24.48
C ALA A 452 9.45 -14.92 -25.13
N GLU A 453 9.40 -13.83 -24.37
CA GLU A 453 9.16 -12.48 -24.90
C GLU A 453 10.30 -12.04 -25.83
N LEU A 454 11.55 -12.14 -25.37
CA LEU A 454 12.73 -11.81 -26.16
C LEU A 454 12.82 -12.65 -27.44
N SER A 455 12.51 -13.95 -27.37
CA SER A 455 12.55 -14.83 -28.54
C SER A 455 11.54 -14.42 -29.62
N ARG A 456 10.41 -13.82 -29.20
CA ARG A 456 9.38 -13.33 -30.11
C ARG A 456 9.76 -12.02 -30.80
N ILE A 457 10.44 -11.12 -30.09
CA ILE A 457 10.67 -9.75 -30.57
C ILE A 457 12.10 -9.50 -31.08
N ALA A 458 13.08 -10.28 -30.60
CA ALA A 458 14.50 -10.00 -30.79
C ALA A 458 15.40 -11.23 -30.59
N ARG A 459 15.11 -12.35 -31.26
CA ARG A 459 15.84 -13.61 -31.08
C ARG A 459 17.31 -13.56 -31.52
N ASP A 460 17.65 -12.66 -32.44
CA ASP A 460 18.99 -12.51 -32.99
C ASP A 460 19.82 -11.42 -32.29
N VAL A 461 19.26 -10.75 -31.27
CA VAL A 461 19.97 -9.75 -30.48
C VAL A 461 20.75 -10.43 -29.36
N PRO A 462 22.10 -10.37 -29.37
CA PRO A 462 22.90 -11.01 -28.35
C PRO A 462 22.75 -10.30 -27.00
N GLY A 463 22.81 -11.08 -25.94
CA GLY A 463 22.80 -10.58 -24.57
C GLY A 463 24.16 -10.00 -24.13
N PRO A 464 24.26 -9.59 -22.85
CA PRO A 464 25.52 -9.19 -22.25
C PRO A 464 26.60 -10.23 -22.48
N ASP A 465 27.83 -9.78 -22.75
CA ASP A 465 28.99 -10.63 -23.05
C ASP A 465 28.83 -11.56 -24.28
N GLY A 466 27.86 -11.26 -25.16
CA GLY A 466 27.60 -12.07 -26.35
C GLY A 466 26.74 -13.31 -26.06
N ALA A 467 25.98 -13.31 -24.96
CA ALA A 467 25.12 -14.42 -24.59
C ALA A 467 24.08 -14.74 -25.69
N ASP A 468 23.95 -16.02 -26.03
CA ASP A 468 22.93 -16.51 -26.95
C ASP A 468 21.62 -16.78 -26.20
N LEU A 469 20.51 -16.18 -26.67
CA LEU A 469 19.19 -16.35 -26.08
C LEU A 469 18.74 -17.82 -26.09
N ALA A 470 19.07 -18.57 -27.14
CA ALA A 470 18.69 -19.97 -27.23
C ALA A 470 19.38 -20.81 -26.13
N ALA A 471 20.68 -20.58 -25.91
CA ALA A 471 21.43 -21.23 -24.84
C ALA A 471 20.89 -20.88 -23.45
N VAL A 472 20.63 -19.61 -23.18
CA VAL A 472 20.07 -19.16 -21.89
C VAL A 472 18.66 -19.74 -21.67
N THR A 473 17.85 -19.80 -22.73
CA THR A 473 16.51 -20.40 -22.65
C THR A 473 16.60 -21.88 -22.27
N VAL A 474 17.48 -22.65 -22.91
CA VAL A 474 17.71 -24.07 -22.56
C VAL A 474 18.10 -24.22 -21.09
N GLU A 475 19.05 -23.40 -20.62
CA GLU A 475 19.52 -23.45 -19.23
C GLU A 475 18.42 -23.12 -18.21
N VAL A 476 17.57 -22.13 -18.51
CA VAL A 476 16.40 -21.76 -17.68
C VAL A 476 15.36 -22.90 -17.67
N GLU A 477 15.07 -23.49 -18.82
CA GLU A 477 14.13 -24.61 -18.94
C GLU A 477 14.62 -25.86 -18.19
N GLU A 478 15.91 -26.20 -18.28
CA GLU A 478 16.51 -27.32 -17.56
C GLU A 478 16.41 -27.13 -16.04
N ARG A 479 16.73 -25.93 -15.53
CA ARG A 479 16.58 -25.62 -14.11
C ARG A 479 15.13 -25.67 -13.65
N HIS A 480 14.21 -25.16 -14.46
CA HIS A 480 12.78 -25.22 -14.15
C HIS A 480 12.27 -26.66 -14.14
N GLN A 481 12.68 -27.49 -15.09
CA GLN A 481 12.36 -28.92 -15.12
C GLN A 481 12.88 -29.61 -13.85
N ARG A 482 14.12 -29.30 -13.43
CA ARG A 482 14.69 -29.85 -12.20
C ARG A 482 13.94 -29.41 -10.94
N ALA A 483 13.49 -28.15 -10.87
CA ALA A 483 12.62 -27.68 -9.80
C ALA A 483 11.29 -28.43 -9.80
N GLY A 484 10.68 -28.66 -10.98
CA GLY A 484 9.46 -29.44 -11.13
C GLY A 484 9.60 -30.90 -10.66
N GLU A 485 10.73 -31.55 -10.93
CA GLU A 485 11.04 -32.89 -10.41
C GLU A 485 11.09 -32.92 -8.87
N LEU A 486 11.68 -31.89 -8.24
CA LEU A 486 11.72 -31.76 -6.79
C LEU A 486 10.33 -31.51 -6.20
N LEU A 487 9.49 -30.71 -6.86
CA LEU A 487 8.11 -30.48 -6.44
C LEU A 487 7.26 -31.74 -6.53
N ALA A 488 7.37 -32.49 -7.64
CA ALA A 488 6.70 -33.77 -7.80
C ALA A 488 7.14 -34.78 -6.72
N ALA A 489 8.43 -34.82 -6.39
CA ALA A 489 8.95 -35.64 -5.30
C ALA A 489 8.42 -35.17 -3.93
N ALA A 490 8.38 -33.86 -3.68
CA ALA A 490 7.89 -33.27 -2.43
C ALA A 490 6.40 -33.58 -2.19
N ALA A 491 5.58 -33.50 -3.24
CA ALA A 491 4.16 -33.82 -3.19
C ALA A 491 3.89 -35.27 -2.78
N ALA A 492 4.75 -36.21 -3.21
CA ALA A 492 4.66 -37.63 -2.87
C ALA A 492 5.36 -38.01 -1.54
N ALA A 493 6.17 -37.11 -0.97
CA ALA A 493 6.98 -37.37 0.21
C ALA A 493 6.19 -37.24 1.53
N ALA A 494 6.73 -37.87 2.58
CA ALA A 494 6.28 -37.66 3.95
C ALA A 494 6.53 -36.20 4.39
N PRO A 495 5.78 -35.64 5.37
CA PRO A 495 5.86 -34.22 5.74
C PRO A 495 7.28 -33.71 6.06
N ALA A 496 8.10 -34.51 6.75
CA ALA A 496 9.47 -34.13 7.10
C ALA A 496 10.39 -34.00 5.87
N ASP A 497 10.27 -34.92 4.90
CA ASP A 497 11.05 -34.91 3.67
C ASP A 497 10.52 -33.90 2.65
N ARG A 498 9.21 -33.62 2.69
CA ARG A 498 8.54 -32.61 1.85
C ARG A 498 9.13 -31.22 2.04
N ALA A 499 9.36 -30.80 3.29
CA ALA A 499 9.95 -29.49 3.58
C ALA A 499 11.37 -29.37 2.99
N ALA A 500 12.20 -30.42 3.09
CA ALA A 500 13.54 -30.42 2.54
C ALA A 500 13.54 -30.34 1.00
N LEU A 501 12.68 -31.12 0.33
CA LEU A 501 12.54 -31.10 -1.12
C LEU A 501 11.96 -29.77 -1.63
N ALA A 502 11.01 -29.18 -0.90
CA ALA A 502 10.46 -27.87 -1.23
C ALA A 502 11.49 -26.74 -1.07
N MET A 503 12.38 -26.81 -0.06
CA MET A 503 13.50 -25.87 0.06
C MET A 503 14.50 -26.00 -1.08
N ALA A 504 14.87 -27.23 -1.46
CA ALA A 504 15.74 -27.46 -2.61
C ALA A 504 15.11 -26.94 -3.92
N ALA A 505 13.78 -27.04 -4.06
CA ALA A 505 13.06 -26.43 -5.17
C ALA A 505 13.11 -24.89 -5.13
N LEU A 506 12.98 -24.26 -3.96
CA LEU A 506 13.09 -22.80 -3.79
C LEU A 506 14.51 -22.25 -4.02
N GLU A 507 15.55 -23.05 -3.77
CA GLU A 507 16.93 -22.69 -4.13
C GLU A 507 17.13 -22.64 -5.65
N LEU A 508 16.39 -23.45 -6.41
CA LEU A 508 16.38 -23.40 -7.87
C LEU A 508 15.44 -22.32 -8.41
N ALA A 509 14.21 -22.24 -7.87
CA ALA A 509 13.12 -21.38 -8.30
C ALA A 509 12.52 -20.60 -7.10
N ALA A 510 13.14 -19.47 -6.76
CA ALA A 510 12.77 -18.66 -5.61
C ALA A 510 11.37 -18.02 -5.74
N ASP A 511 10.84 -17.89 -6.95
CA ASP A 511 9.51 -17.38 -7.27
C ASP A 511 8.40 -18.46 -7.32
N SER A 512 8.71 -19.73 -7.06
CA SER A 512 7.73 -20.80 -7.09
C SER A 512 6.75 -20.75 -5.90
N ASP A 513 5.49 -20.41 -6.18
CA ASP A 513 4.42 -20.43 -5.17
C ASP A 513 4.04 -21.84 -4.75
N GLU A 514 4.11 -22.82 -5.66
CA GLU A 514 3.88 -24.23 -5.35
C GLU A 514 4.91 -24.76 -4.34
N ALA A 515 6.19 -24.40 -4.51
CA ALA A 515 7.25 -24.75 -3.57
C ALA A 515 7.00 -24.16 -2.17
N ARG A 516 6.55 -22.89 -2.10
CA ARG A 516 6.21 -22.25 -0.81
C ARG A 516 5.01 -22.91 -0.14
N ALA A 517 3.99 -23.30 -0.91
CA ALA A 517 2.82 -24.00 -0.40
C ALA A 517 3.21 -25.39 0.17
N LEU A 518 3.98 -26.18 -0.58
CA LEU A 518 4.47 -27.48 -0.12
C LEU A 518 5.41 -27.35 1.09
N LEU A 519 6.22 -26.29 1.16
CA LEU A 519 7.04 -25.98 2.33
C LEU A 519 6.15 -25.71 3.56
N LEU A 520 5.12 -24.89 3.42
CA LEU A 520 4.17 -24.61 4.51
C LEU A 520 3.46 -25.87 5.00
N GLU A 521 3.02 -26.73 4.08
CA GLU A 521 2.38 -28.02 4.42
C GLU A 521 3.35 -29.01 5.09
N GLY A 522 4.62 -29.01 4.69
CA GLY A 522 5.67 -29.86 5.26
C GLY A 522 6.27 -29.32 6.57
N LEU A 523 6.05 -28.05 6.90
CA LEU A 523 6.66 -27.41 8.06
C LEU A 523 5.90 -27.77 9.34
N LEU A 524 6.43 -28.76 10.06
CA LEU A 524 5.80 -29.30 11.26
C LEU A 524 5.98 -28.36 12.47
N PRO A 525 4.97 -28.22 13.34
CA PRO A 525 5.11 -27.45 14.57
C PRO A 525 6.13 -28.08 15.52
N PRO A 526 6.72 -27.30 16.45
CA PRO A 526 7.45 -27.87 17.58
C PRO A 526 6.51 -28.71 18.47
N GLY A 527 7.07 -29.68 19.18
CA GLY A 527 6.30 -30.59 20.05
C GLY A 527 6.44 -30.25 21.53
N ALA A 528 5.60 -30.87 22.37
CA ALA A 528 5.74 -30.91 23.83
C ALA A 528 6.13 -29.56 24.47
N LEU A 529 5.35 -28.51 24.15
CA LEU A 529 5.53 -27.19 24.73
C LEU A 529 5.28 -27.25 26.24
N ALA A 530 6.31 -26.93 27.02
CA ALA A 530 6.32 -26.92 28.47
C ALA A 530 6.66 -25.53 28.99
N VAL A 531 5.86 -25.07 29.94
CA VAL A 531 5.99 -23.75 30.56
C VAL A 531 6.15 -23.96 32.05
N ARG A 532 7.22 -23.41 32.62
CA ARG A 532 7.49 -23.50 34.07
C ARG A 532 8.02 -22.18 34.60
N ARG A 533 7.72 -21.89 35.86
CA ARG A 533 8.31 -20.75 36.55
C ARG A 533 9.72 -21.12 37.02
N ALA A 534 10.70 -20.26 36.72
CA ALA A 534 12.09 -20.46 37.10
C ALA A 534 12.73 -19.12 37.45
N ALA A 535 13.28 -19.00 38.67
CA ALA A 535 14.16 -17.88 39.10
C ALA A 535 13.74 -16.48 38.62
N GLY A 536 12.48 -16.08 38.86
CA GLY A 536 11.98 -14.74 38.54
C GLY A 536 11.48 -14.53 37.10
N ALA A 537 11.52 -15.55 36.25
CA ALA A 537 10.97 -15.52 34.89
C ALA A 537 10.11 -16.77 34.60
N VAL A 538 9.39 -16.74 33.49
CA VAL A 538 8.69 -17.92 32.95
C VAL A 538 9.55 -18.55 31.88
N GLU A 539 10.04 -19.74 32.12
CA GLU A 539 10.77 -20.50 31.12
C GLU A 539 9.78 -21.25 30.21
N VAL A 540 9.93 -21.04 28.92
CA VAL A 540 9.17 -21.70 27.86
C VAL A 540 10.13 -22.60 27.09
N SER A 541 9.84 -23.90 27.04
CA SER A 541 10.68 -24.91 26.38
C SER A 541 9.84 -25.86 25.55
N TRP A 542 10.41 -26.42 24.49
CA TRP A 542 9.69 -27.32 23.58
C TRP A 542 10.62 -28.38 23.00
N VAL A 543 10.03 -29.44 22.46
CA VAL A 543 10.74 -30.38 21.58
C VAL A 543 10.89 -29.72 20.21
N PRO A 544 12.10 -29.70 19.61
CA PRO A 544 12.32 -29.09 18.32
C PRO A 544 11.41 -29.70 17.24
N SER A 545 11.01 -28.86 16.29
CA SER A 545 10.35 -29.34 15.07
C SER A 545 11.23 -30.39 14.37
N PRO A 546 10.64 -31.47 13.81
CA PRO A 546 11.36 -32.44 12.99
C PRO A 546 11.98 -31.81 11.73
N THR A 547 11.51 -30.63 11.31
CA THR A 547 12.09 -29.90 10.18
C THR A 547 13.43 -29.27 10.59
N PRO A 548 14.56 -29.62 9.94
CA PRO A 548 15.87 -29.09 10.29
C PRO A 548 16.02 -27.61 9.89
N GLY A 549 16.91 -26.88 10.58
CA GLY A 549 17.29 -25.51 10.23
C GLY A 549 16.24 -24.43 10.56
N VAL A 550 15.18 -24.79 11.29
CA VAL A 550 14.12 -23.84 11.67
C VAL A 550 14.55 -22.91 12.80
N HIS A 551 13.97 -21.72 12.84
CA HIS A 551 13.95 -20.83 14.00
C HIS A 551 12.55 -20.80 14.61
N TYR A 552 12.44 -20.49 15.89
CA TYR A 552 11.18 -20.51 16.62
C TYR A 552 10.74 -19.10 16.99
N ARG A 553 9.49 -18.77 16.72
CA ARG A 553 8.82 -17.56 17.20
C ARG A 553 7.93 -17.92 18.37
N VAL A 554 8.13 -17.25 19.50
CA VAL A 554 7.39 -17.47 20.74
C VAL A 554 6.48 -16.29 21.02
N LEU A 555 5.20 -16.56 21.24
CA LEU A 555 4.18 -15.59 21.60
C LEU A 555 3.60 -15.94 22.96
N ARG A 556 3.41 -14.94 23.81
CA ARG A 556 2.60 -15.00 25.03
C ARG A 556 1.16 -14.66 24.67
N ILE A 557 0.21 -15.47 25.14
CA ILE A 557 -1.22 -15.28 24.97
C ILE A 557 -1.82 -14.80 26.29
N GLY A 558 -2.36 -13.59 26.29
CA GLY A 558 -3.08 -13.00 27.42
C GLY A 558 -4.40 -13.71 27.68
N THR A 559 -4.96 -13.49 28.87
CA THR A 559 -6.28 -14.03 29.27
C THR A 559 -7.44 -13.46 28.45
N ASP A 560 -7.22 -12.34 27.77
CA ASP A 560 -8.10 -11.69 26.80
C ASP A 560 -7.93 -12.23 25.36
N GLY A 561 -7.06 -13.22 25.16
CA GLY A 561 -6.71 -13.76 23.84
C GLY A 561 -5.72 -12.90 23.06
N SER A 562 -5.21 -11.79 23.63
CA SER A 562 -4.20 -10.95 22.98
C SER A 562 -2.87 -11.70 22.88
N SER A 563 -2.16 -11.59 21.74
CA SER A 563 -0.84 -12.19 21.58
C SER A 563 0.26 -11.13 21.65
N ARG A 564 1.34 -11.42 22.39
CA ARG A 564 2.53 -10.55 22.51
C ARG A 564 3.79 -11.36 22.22
N ALA A 565 4.68 -10.84 21.39
CA ALA A 565 5.92 -11.53 21.08
C ALA A 565 6.86 -11.58 22.30
N VAL A 566 7.35 -12.78 22.62
CA VAL A 566 8.41 -13.01 23.61
C VAL A 566 9.77 -12.92 22.92
N GLY A 567 9.89 -13.52 21.73
CA GLY A 567 11.11 -13.44 20.92
C GLY A 567 11.16 -14.43 19.76
N VAL A 568 12.27 -14.38 19.03
CA VAL A 568 12.63 -15.36 18.00
C VAL A 568 13.98 -15.97 18.38
N THR A 569 14.08 -17.30 18.37
CA THR A 569 15.30 -18.01 18.76
C THR A 569 15.53 -19.27 17.92
N ALA A 570 16.79 -19.68 17.74
CA ALA A 570 17.15 -20.97 17.15
C ALA A 570 17.24 -22.10 18.19
N THR A 571 17.21 -21.76 19.49
CA THR A 571 17.20 -22.74 20.59
C THR A 571 15.78 -23.24 20.87
N THR A 572 15.65 -24.32 21.64
CA THR A 572 14.36 -24.92 22.01
C THR A 572 13.84 -24.46 23.37
N ARG A 573 14.29 -23.27 23.78
CA ARG A 573 13.95 -22.63 25.05
C ARG A 573 14.11 -21.12 24.93
N ILE A 574 13.20 -20.38 25.58
CA ILE A 574 13.29 -18.93 25.82
C ILE A 574 12.74 -18.60 27.21
N ASP A 575 13.28 -17.57 27.86
CA ASP A 575 12.77 -17.07 29.14
C ASP A 575 11.92 -15.81 28.89
N ASP A 576 10.68 -15.80 29.38
CA ASP A 576 9.78 -14.65 29.38
C ASP A 576 9.84 -13.93 30.75
N GLY A 577 10.58 -12.82 30.77
CA GLY A 577 10.66 -11.93 31.93
C GLY A 577 9.48 -10.96 32.08
N GLY A 578 8.55 -10.94 31.12
CA GLY A 578 7.40 -10.02 31.12
C GLY A 578 6.18 -10.52 31.87
N VAL A 579 6.28 -11.65 32.58
CA VAL A 579 5.22 -12.21 33.43
C VAL A 579 5.53 -11.91 34.90
N PRO A 580 4.64 -11.20 35.63
CA PRO A 580 4.85 -10.93 37.05
C PRO A 580 5.01 -12.22 37.88
N ALA A 581 5.81 -12.15 38.96
CA ALA A 581 6.13 -13.30 39.80
C ALA A 581 4.89 -13.97 40.42
N GLU A 582 3.89 -13.17 40.78
CA GLU A 582 2.64 -13.61 41.44
C GLU A 582 1.47 -13.84 40.46
N ALA A 583 1.61 -13.46 39.19
CA ALA A 583 0.55 -13.63 38.20
C ALA A 583 0.43 -15.10 37.75
N ALA A 584 -0.78 -15.57 37.45
CA ALA A 584 -0.98 -16.89 36.84
C ALA A 584 -0.17 -17.04 35.53
N LEU A 585 0.27 -18.26 35.22
CA LEU A 585 1.04 -18.50 34.00
C LEU A 585 0.14 -18.27 32.76
N PRO A 586 0.50 -17.33 31.87
CA PRO A 586 -0.28 -17.04 30.66
C PRO A 586 -0.09 -18.14 29.61
N GLY A 587 -0.99 -18.21 28.63
CA GLY A 587 -0.82 -19.15 27.52
C GLY A 587 0.41 -18.81 26.67
N TYR A 588 0.93 -19.78 25.92
CA TYR A 588 2.04 -19.59 24.99
C TYR A 588 1.79 -20.29 23.66
N GLU A 589 2.23 -19.66 22.59
CA GLU A 589 2.35 -20.27 21.26
C GLU A 589 3.81 -20.28 20.80
N VAL A 590 4.24 -21.40 20.20
CA VAL A 590 5.54 -21.50 19.53
C VAL A 590 5.35 -21.99 18.10
N ARG A 591 5.94 -21.27 17.15
CA ARG A 591 5.93 -21.63 15.71
C ARG A 591 7.34 -21.86 15.21
N ALA A 592 7.55 -22.93 14.45
CA ALA A 592 8.77 -23.14 13.70
C ALA A 592 8.70 -22.32 12.40
N GLY A 593 9.82 -21.74 11.98
CA GLY A 593 9.90 -20.90 10.78
C GLY A 593 11.18 -21.14 10.00
N ILE A 594 11.07 -21.05 8.67
CA ILE A 594 12.20 -21.15 7.73
C ILE A 594 11.84 -20.42 6.44
N ALA A 595 12.80 -19.71 5.85
CA ALA A 595 12.62 -18.94 4.61
C ALA A 595 11.38 -18.00 4.61
N GLY A 596 11.03 -17.43 5.78
CA GLY A 596 9.89 -16.53 5.94
C GLY A 596 8.52 -17.22 6.08
N VAL A 597 8.46 -18.56 6.02
CA VAL A 597 7.26 -19.37 6.23
C VAL A 597 7.22 -19.86 7.68
N TRP A 598 6.01 -19.97 8.27
CA TRP A 598 5.81 -20.39 9.66
C TRP A 598 4.83 -21.56 9.76
N SER A 599 5.14 -22.52 10.64
CA SER A 599 4.28 -23.66 10.95
C SER A 599 2.97 -23.23 11.61
N GLN A 600 2.06 -24.21 11.76
CA GLN A 600 1.01 -24.11 12.78
C GLN A 600 1.62 -23.89 14.18
N PRO A 601 0.91 -23.26 15.12
CA PRO A 601 1.42 -23.05 16.48
C PRO A 601 1.32 -24.33 17.31
N ALA A 602 2.38 -24.62 18.07
CA ALA A 602 2.27 -25.43 19.28
C ALA A 602 1.75 -24.54 20.40
N VAL A 603 0.66 -24.94 21.06
CA VAL A 603 -0.04 -24.09 22.04
C VAL A 603 -0.01 -24.72 23.42
N TRP A 604 0.25 -23.90 24.44
CA TRP A 604 0.11 -24.23 25.85
C TRP A 604 -0.89 -23.27 26.48
N GLN A 605 -1.96 -23.80 27.09
CA GLN A 605 -3.15 -23.02 27.49
C GLN A 605 -3.19 -22.65 28.99
N GLY A 606 -2.13 -22.93 29.75
CA GLY A 606 -2.17 -22.83 31.22
C GLY A 606 -2.45 -24.18 31.91
N PRO A 607 -2.12 -24.36 33.20
CA PRO A 607 -2.65 -25.46 33.99
C PRO A 607 -4.18 -25.30 34.11
N ALA A 608 -4.93 -26.39 33.96
CA ALA A 608 -6.36 -26.39 34.23
C ALA A 608 -6.60 -26.03 35.70
N ALA A 609 -7.62 -25.21 35.99
CA ALA A 609 -7.93 -24.73 37.33
C ALA A 609 -8.15 -25.84 38.38
N GLU A 610 -8.32 -27.10 37.96
CA GLU A 610 -8.46 -28.27 38.85
C GLU A 610 -7.12 -28.80 39.41
N GLU A 611 -5.97 -28.57 38.76
CA GLU A 611 -4.66 -29.07 39.24
C GLU A 611 -4.03 -28.18 40.32
N LEU A 612 -4.34 -26.88 40.35
CA LEU A 612 -3.86 -25.94 41.37
C LEU A 612 -4.48 -26.15 42.76
N ALA A 613 -5.61 -26.86 42.84
CA ALA A 613 -6.26 -27.19 44.11
C ALA A 613 -5.65 -28.43 44.80
N ALA A 614 -4.88 -29.26 44.08
CA ALA A 614 -4.39 -30.54 44.59
C ALA A 614 -3.03 -30.46 45.30
N GLU A 615 -2.25 -29.38 45.12
CA GLU A 615 -0.88 -29.29 45.66
C GLU A 615 -0.71 -28.35 46.88
N THR A 616 -1.80 -27.85 47.48
CA THR A 616 -1.71 -27.00 48.68
C THR A 616 -2.18 -27.72 49.95
N ILE A 617 -1.52 -28.81 50.35
CA ILE A 617 -1.36 -29.17 51.77
C ILE A 617 -0.05 -29.96 51.90
N THR A 618 0.99 -29.38 52.52
CA THR A 618 1.67 -29.90 53.73
C THR A 618 2.90 -29.03 54.00
N GLU A 619 2.77 -28.11 54.95
CA GLU A 619 3.90 -27.47 55.63
C GLU A 619 4.52 -28.47 56.64
N PRO A 620 5.83 -28.38 56.94
CA PRO A 620 6.15 -28.02 58.32
C PRO A 620 7.36 -27.09 58.50
N ALA A 621 7.08 -25.97 59.17
CA ALA A 621 7.66 -25.47 60.44
C ALA A 621 9.18 -25.26 60.66
N ALA A 622 9.47 -24.02 61.09
CA ALA A 622 10.50 -23.53 62.03
C ALA A 622 11.96 -23.49 61.52
N GLY A 623 12.77 -22.44 61.73
CA GLY A 623 12.72 -21.29 62.63
C GLY A 623 13.88 -20.31 62.33
N PRO A 624 14.17 -19.35 63.22
CA PRO A 624 14.43 -17.94 62.84
C PRO A 624 15.91 -17.51 62.96
N THR A 625 16.31 -16.39 62.30
CA THR A 625 17.09 -15.30 62.93
C THR A 625 17.38 -14.10 62.01
N ALA A 626 17.33 -12.92 62.65
CA ALA A 626 18.15 -11.72 62.45
C ALA A 626 17.78 -10.69 61.34
N GLN A 627 17.20 -9.60 61.85
CA GLN A 627 17.21 -8.21 61.38
C GLN A 627 18.51 -7.76 60.67
N ALA A 628 18.35 -6.94 59.64
CA ALA A 628 18.75 -5.52 59.67
C ALA A 628 18.07 -4.79 58.51
N ALA A 629 17.31 -3.75 58.86
CA ALA A 629 16.75 -2.80 57.92
C ALA A 629 17.86 -1.91 57.37
N ASP A 630 17.87 -1.71 56.06
CA ASP A 630 18.38 -0.47 55.48
C ASP A 630 17.33 0.06 54.51
N THR A 631 17.05 1.34 54.66
CA THR A 631 15.95 2.05 54.02
C THR A 631 16.34 2.34 52.57
N ILE A 632 15.63 1.77 51.60
CA ILE A 632 15.83 2.05 50.17
C ILE A 632 14.69 2.95 49.69
N ASP A 633 15.08 4.06 49.08
CA ASP A 633 14.25 5.08 48.41
C ASP A 633 13.24 4.44 47.43
N PRO A 634 11.95 4.86 47.40
CA PRO A 634 10.93 4.27 46.53
C PRO A 634 11.04 4.63 45.04
N GLU A 635 12.11 5.31 44.59
CA GLU A 635 12.28 5.68 43.17
C GLU A 635 13.14 4.69 42.34
N ASP A 636 13.79 3.69 42.95
CA ASP A 636 14.77 2.82 42.25
C ASP A 636 14.22 1.43 41.83
N GLU A 637 12.93 1.13 42.08
CA GLU A 637 12.35 -0.19 41.80
C GLU A 637 11.90 -0.37 40.33
N SER A 638 11.63 0.74 39.62
CA SER A 638 11.21 0.73 38.21
C SER A 638 12.34 0.39 37.21
N THR A 639 13.57 0.24 37.69
CA THR A 639 14.78 0.18 36.85
C THR A 639 15.43 -1.20 36.80
N ARG A 640 14.90 -2.22 37.51
CA ARG A 640 15.62 -3.48 37.77
C ARG A 640 15.22 -4.70 36.91
N LEU A 641 14.41 -4.54 35.86
CA LEU A 641 13.95 -5.66 35.00
C LEU A 641 14.50 -5.68 33.56
N LEU A 642 15.61 -4.97 33.29
CA LEU A 642 16.23 -4.95 31.96
C LEU A 642 17.57 -5.70 31.98
N THR A 643 17.68 -6.77 31.19
CA THR A 643 18.96 -7.45 30.95
C THR A 643 19.94 -6.48 30.32
N ARG A 644 21.02 -6.15 31.05
CA ARG A 644 22.05 -5.23 30.53
C ARG A 644 22.66 -5.77 29.24
N THR A 645 22.82 -4.88 28.29
CA THR A 645 23.49 -5.04 27.01
C THR A 645 24.91 -4.46 27.07
N PRO A 646 25.83 -4.88 26.18
CA PRO A 646 27.13 -4.22 26.06
C PRO A 646 27.05 -2.71 25.80
N ALA A 647 25.97 -2.23 25.18
CA ALA A 647 25.73 -0.81 24.94
C ALA A 647 25.43 -0.01 26.22
N ASP A 648 25.04 -0.65 27.32
CA ASP A 648 24.80 0.01 28.61
C ASP A 648 26.09 0.49 29.30
N SER A 649 27.26 0.11 28.75
CA SER A 649 28.57 0.59 29.24
C SER A 649 29.02 1.89 28.56
N LEU A 650 28.28 2.38 27.56
CA LEU A 650 28.54 3.69 26.94
C LEU A 650 28.24 4.82 27.93
N GLU A 651 28.99 5.92 27.84
CA GLU A 651 28.57 7.15 28.52
C GLU A 651 27.19 7.59 27.99
N PRO A 652 26.32 8.19 28.80
CA PRO A 652 25.02 8.63 28.30
C PRO A 652 25.17 9.86 27.38
N ALA A 653 24.20 10.05 26.48
CA ALA A 653 24.07 11.31 25.76
C ALA A 653 23.81 12.45 26.76
N ARG A 654 24.48 13.59 26.56
CA ARG A 654 24.45 14.74 27.49
C ARG A 654 23.94 15.99 26.78
N ASP A 655 23.64 17.03 27.54
CA ASP A 655 23.29 18.37 27.02
C ASP A 655 22.11 18.38 26.03
N LEU A 656 21.11 17.51 26.26
CA LEU A 656 19.91 17.45 25.42
C LEU A 656 19.24 18.82 25.42
N ALA A 657 19.24 19.51 24.28
CA ALA A 657 18.76 20.88 24.04
C ALA A 657 17.77 20.92 22.87
N VAL A 658 16.72 21.75 22.91
CA VAL A 658 15.93 22.05 21.71
C VAL A 658 16.36 23.41 21.17
N VAL A 659 17.04 23.42 20.04
CA VAL A 659 17.55 24.62 19.37
C VAL A 659 16.89 24.71 18.00
N ALA A 660 16.25 25.84 17.68
CA ALA A 660 15.54 26.06 16.41
C ALA A 660 14.54 24.93 16.03
N GLY A 661 13.91 24.28 17.02
CA GLY A 661 12.95 23.19 16.80
C GLY A 661 13.58 21.79 16.61
N ARG A 662 14.90 21.67 16.78
CA ARG A 662 15.65 20.41 16.67
C ARG A 662 16.24 20.03 18.03
N LEU A 663 16.20 18.73 18.33
CA LEU A 663 16.88 18.15 19.48
C LEU A 663 18.37 18.00 19.17
N GLN A 664 19.19 18.70 19.94
CA GLN A 664 20.63 18.61 19.94
C GLN A 664 21.08 17.92 21.23
N TRP A 665 22.17 17.16 21.19
CA TRP A 665 22.82 16.52 22.33
C TRP A 665 24.31 16.34 22.05
N THR A 666 25.08 16.18 23.12
CA THR A 666 26.48 15.72 23.08
C THR A 666 26.49 14.19 22.99
N TRP A 667 27.18 13.67 21.97
CA TRP A 667 27.27 12.23 21.70
C TRP A 667 28.04 11.48 22.80
N PRO A 668 27.63 10.23 23.12
CA PRO A 668 28.48 9.32 23.87
C PRO A 668 29.81 9.03 23.19
N ASP A 669 30.89 8.94 23.97
CA ASP A 669 32.20 8.56 23.45
C ASP A 669 32.17 7.15 22.85
N GLY A 670 32.75 7.00 21.65
CA GLY A 670 32.79 5.72 20.94
C GLY A 670 31.46 5.26 20.33
N CYS A 671 30.42 6.10 20.37
CA CYS A 671 29.10 5.79 19.82
C CYS A 671 28.87 6.50 18.48
N THR A 672 28.60 5.73 17.43
CA THR A 672 28.34 6.24 16.07
C THR A 672 26.86 6.34 15.73
N GLU A 673 26.01 5.60 16.45
CA GLU A 673 24.56 5.56 16.28
C GLU A 673 23.82 5.57 17.62
N VAL A 674 22.68 6.26 17.68
CA VAL A 674 21.76 6.23 18.83
C VAL A 674 20.33 5.95 18.37
N ILE A 675 19.50 5.42 19.27
CA ILE A 675 18.04 5.39 19.10
C ILE A 675 17.44 6.51 19.96
N VAL A 676 16.70 7.41 19.34
CA VAL A 676 15.92 8.44 20.05
C VAL A 676 14.46 8.01 20.06
N THR A 677 13.86 7.95 21.24
CA THR A 677 12.49 7.48 21.46
C THR A 677 11.67 8.59 22.13
N TRP A 678 10.42 8.80 21.72
CA TRP A 678 9.55 9.86 22.24
C TRP A 678 8.06 9.49 22.30
N ARG A 679 7.34 10.00 23.30
CA ARG A 679 5.88 9.86 23.42
C ARG A 679 5.26 10.98 24.27
N PRO A 680 3.97 11.30 24.11
CA PRO A 680 3.36 12.46 24.77
C PRO A 680 2.87 12.21 26.20
N ASP A 681 2.67 10.96 26.59
CA ASP A 681 1.90 10.56 27.77
C ASP A 681 2.77 10.09 28.96
N ALA A 682 3.95 9.50 28.74
CA ALA A 682 4.85 9.06 29.80
C ALA A 682 6.33 8.98 29.35
N PRO A 683 7.32 8.92 30.26
CA PRO A 683 8.71 8.64 29.88
C PRO A 683 8.86 7.31 29.12
N PRO A 684 9.60 7.28 27.99
CA PRO A 684 9.91 6.02 27.31
C PRO A 684 10.67 5.07 28.24
N ILE A 685 10.24 3.81 28.29
CA ILE A 685 10.82 2.79 29.17
C ILE A 685 11.99 2.03 28.52
N ALA A 686 12.01 1.93 27.18
CA ALA A 686 13.04 1.25 26.40
C ALA A 686 13.16 1.83 24.98
N ALA A 687 14.24 1.50 24.27
CA ALA A 687 14.48 1.98 22.90
C ALA A 687 13.39 1.56 21.89
N ASN A 688 12.76 0.40 22.14
CA ASN A 688 11.68 -0.19 21.35
C ASN A 688 10.31 -0.06 22.04
N ASP A 689 10.09 0.97 22.86
CA ASP A 689 8.79 1.24 23.49
C ASP A 689 7.66 1.21 22.43
N PRO A 690 6.69 0.28 22.51
CA PRO A 690 5.76 -0.01 21.42
C PRO A 690 4.73 1.09 21.16
N VAL A 691 4.58 2.03 22.10
CA VAL A 691 3.65 3.16 21.98
C VAL A 691 4.39 4.49 21.79
N ALA A 692 5.72 4.44 21.62
CA ALA A 692 6.55 5.60 21.34
C ALA A 692 6.94 5.69 19.87
N GLY A 693 7.07 6.91 19.35
CA GLY A 693 7.81 7.14 18.13
C GLY A 693 9.30 6.94 18.39
N PHE A 694 10.04 6.36 17.46
CA PHE A 694 11.49 6.24 17.59
C PHE A 694 12.20 6.50 16.27
N ARG A 695 13.47 6.88 16.35
CA ARG A 695 14.33 7.07 15.18
C ARG A 695 15.78 6.73 15.51
N LYS A 696 16.40 5.98 14.61
CA LYS A 696 17.84 5.79 14.61
C LYS A 696 18.53 7.03 14.02
N VAL A 697 19.53 7.54 14.73
CA VAL A 697 20.33 8.69 14.31
C VAL A 697 21.80 8.28 14.26
N THR A 698 22.51 8.68 13.22
CA THR A 698 23.96 8.53 13.08
C THR A 698 24.65 9.88 13.35
N ASN A 699 25.88 9.87 13.86
CA ASN A 699 26.64 11.11 14.11
C ASN A 699 26.78 11.98 12.85
N ALA A 700 27.11 11.37 11.70
CA ALA A 700 27.22 12.06 10.42
C ALA A 700 25.91 12.73 9.99
N ARG A 701 24.76 12.09 10.23
CA ARG A 701 23.46 12.70 9.89
C ARG A 701 23.07 13.80 10.88
N TYR A 702 23.39 13.60 12.16
CA TYR A 702 23.16 14.58 13.21
C TYR A 702 23.94 15.88 12.98
N GLU A 703 25.20 15.78 12.57
CA GLU A 703 26.05 16.92 12.23
C GLU A 703 25.54 17.67 10.98
N LEU A 704 25.12 16.94 9.95
CA LEU A 704 24.56 17.55 8.73
C LEU A 704 23.22 18.24 8.96
N ASP A 705 22.38 17.69 9.83
CA ASP A 705 21.04 18.20 10.11
C ASP A 705 21.00 19.22 11.27
N ASP A 706 22.14 19.47 11.91
CA ASP A 706 22.28 20.28 13.13
C ASP A 706 21.27 19.86 14.23
N GLY A 707 21.15 18.54 14.43
CA GLY A 707 20.22 17.92 15.38
C GLY A 707 19.01 17.23 14.75
N LEU A 708 18.23 16.55 15.61
CA LEU A 708 17.07 15.74 15.21
C LEU A 708 15.77 16.57 15.22
N PRO A 709 15.00 16.65 14.11
CA PRO A 709 13.68 17.27 14.15
C PRO A 709 12.71 16.41 14.96
N LEU A 710 12.00 17.03 15.90
CA LEU A 710 10.98 16.38 16.75
C LEU A 710 9.56 16.73 16.28
N PRO A 711 8.54 15.90 16.58
CA PRO A 711 7.14 16.27 16.37
C PRO A 711 6.79 17.59 17.06
N ALA A 712 5.78 18.31 16.55
CA ALA A 712 5.33 19.56 17.15
C ALA A 712 4.45 19.35 18.40
N ALA A 713 3.88 18.15 18.59
CA ALA A 713 3.00 17.82 19.71
C ALA A 713 3.71 17.95 21.06
N ARG A 714 3.04 18.56 22.04
CA ARG A 714 3.54 18.76 23.40
C ARG A 714 2.42 18.41 24.40
N PRO A 715 2.72 17.85 25.59
CA PRO A 715 4.04 17.52 26.11
C PRO A 715 4.71 16.38 25.34
N LEU A 716 6.03 16.25 25.45
CA LEU A 716 6.81 15.20 24.76
C LEU A 716 7.93 14.71 25.67
N TYR A 717 7.82 13.46 26.12
CA TYR A 717 8.90 12.77 26.81
C TYR A 717 9.85 12.15 25.80
N ILE A 718 11.16 12.27 26.03
CA ILE A 718 12.22 11.85 25.12
C ILE A 718 13.27 11.05 25.89
N ALA A 719 13.78 10.00 25.27
CA ALA A 719 14.92 9.21 25.76
C ALA A 719 15.89 8.90 24.61
N ILE A 720 17.19 8.96 24.87
CA ILE A 720 18.25 8.60 23.92
C ILE A 720 18.98 7.36 24.43
N PHE A 721 19.07 6.33 23.58
CA PHE A 721 19.74 5.07 23.87
C PHE A 721 20.99 4.95 22.99
N GLY A 722 22.16 4.81 23.64
CA GLY A 722 23.42 4.57 22.95
C GLY A 722 23.41 3.24 22.19
N CYS A 723 24.13 3.15 21.07
CA CYS A 723 24.32 1.88 20.37
C CYS A 723 25.79 1.57 20.16
N VAL A 724 26.12 0.28 20.19
CA VAL A 724 27.41 -0.26 19.75
C VAL A 724 27.18 -1.31 18.67
N ARG A 725 28.19 -1.58 17.85
CA ARG A 725 28.16 -2.73 16.93
C ARG A 725 28.96 -3.88 17.51
N ASP A 726 28.41 -5.08 17.39
CA ASP A 726 29.17 -6.29 17.71
C ASP A 726 30.21 -6.61 16.64
N ARG A 727 31.00 -7.68 16.87
CA ARG A 727 32.03 -8.12 15.92
C ARG A 727 31.48 -8.60 14.57
N ALA A 728 30.19 -8.93 14.49
CA ALA A 728 29.49 -9.31 13.27
C ALA A 728 28.81 -8.09 12.58
N GLY A 729 28.97 -6.89 13.14
CA GLY A 729 28.38 -5.65 12.62
C GLY A 729 26.91 -5.45 13.00
N GLN A 730 26.32 -6.29 13.87
CA GLN A 730 24.95 -6.11 14.37
C GLN A 730 24.87 -4.97 15.38
N LEU A 731 23.78 -4.20 15.32
CA LEU A 731 23.57 -3.06 16.20
C LEU A 731 22.97 -3.53 17.54
N ILE A 732 23.73 -3.33 18.61
CA ILE A 732 23.31 -3.55 20.00
C ILE A 732 22.90 -2.20 20.59
N VAL A 733 21.69 -2.12 21.14
CA VAL A 733 21.13 -0.89 21.71
C VAL A 733 21.14 -0.98 23.23
N ALA A 734 21.44 0.12 23.92
CA ALA A 734 21.38 0.20 25.38
C ALA A 734 19.98 -0.20 25.86
N SER A 735 19.94 -1.00 26.92
CA SER A 735 18.68 -1.45 27.52
C SER A 735 17.98 -0.30 28.24
N ILE A 736 18.76 0.66 28.77
CA ILE A 736 18.24 1.81 29.50
C ILE A 736 18.86 3.14 29.02
N ALA A 737 18.02 4.16 28.88
CA ALA A 737 18.48 5.54 28.78
C ALA A 737 18.71 6.09 30.20
N ALA A 738 19.95 6.50 30.50
CA ALA A 738 20.28 7.10 31.79
C ALA A 738 19.54 8.44 31.97
N PRO A 739 19.35 8.94 33.22
CA PRO A 739 18.67 10.22 33.48
C PRO A 739 19.13 11.42 32.63
N PRO A 740 20.44 11.68 32.39
CA PRO A 740 20.87 12.80 31.55
C PRO A 740 20.51 12.64 30.07
N ALA A 741 20.24 11.42 29.61
CA ALA A 741 19.81 11.11 28.25
C ALA A 741 18.27 11.12 28.10
N ARG A 742 17.54 11.62 29.11
CA ARG A 742 16.09 11.79 29.10
C ARG A 742 15.72 13.27 29.16
N ARG A 743 14.64 13.64 28.48
CA ARG A 743 14.11 15.01 28.54
C ARG A 743 12.59 15.05 28.38
N LEU A 744 11.92 15.81 29.23
CA LEU A 744 10.54 16.21 29.03
C LEU A 744 10.50 17.60 28.37
N LEU A 745 9.75 17.73 27.28
CA LEU A 745 9.34 18.99 26.70
C LEU A 745 7.90 19.27 27.14
N PRO A 746 7.67 20.21 28.07
CA PRO A 746 6.32 20.47 28.58
C PRO A 746 5.41 21.05 27.49
N ALA A 747 4.10 20.98 27.72
CA ALA A 747 3.12 21.78 26.97
C ALA A 747 3.51 23.25 27.13
N ARG A 748 3.61 24.01 26.03
CA ARG A 748 3.72 25.46 26.12
C ARG A 748 2.37 25.99 26.57
N ASP A 749 2.22 26.26 27.87
CA ASP A 749 1.16 27.15 28.33
C ASP A 749 1.40 28.52 27.67
N ARG A 750 0.42 28.97 26.88
CA ARG A 750 0.30 30.39 26.59
C ARG A 750 -0.05 31.08 27.90
N LEU A 751 0.83 31.93 28.40
CA LEU A 751 0.52 33.29 28.84
C LEU A 751 1.81 34.05 29.21
N ALA A 752 2.37 34.74 28.21
CA ALA A 752 2.72 36.16 28.29
C ALA A 752 2.61 36.72 26.86
#